data_AF-A0A344LTM0-F1
#
_entry.id   AF-A0A344LTM0-F1
#
_cell.length_a   1.000
_cell.length_b   1.000
_cell.length_c   1.000
_cell.angle_alpha   90.00
_cell.angle_beta   90.00
_cell.angle_gamma   90.00
#
_symmetry.space_group_name_H-M   'P 1'
#
loop_
_entity.id
_entity.type
_entity.pdbx_description
1 polymer ?
#
loop_
_entity_poly.entity_id
_entity_poly.type
_entity_poly.pdbx_seq_one_letter_code
_entity_poly.pdbx_strand_id
1 'polypeptide(L)'
;MKKISLLLLLLTSTVFFGQNSAETCEILNKINALIQAEHLRPKPVDDSLSMFVFDNLINELDPSRNILLKVEYDELASKYRYNLDDLILKNDCSFLTDIKAKYVNGLVRTKKVLEKIQTTPIDYAKKDTIRFYKKSFDFYLKKEDLEKVWTKKLRYQILDDIAETSTNLDSIKSNFKSIELVSKNKILTNEICRFNTLLDTNTKQEEKLYNFFCTYFDPHTAYFSDDSKTSFMASLSKEHLSLGMTVNLNEKNEIIIDELDPNGPAYQTGQIKKGDQIISISNQKETLQVSCASLESISTMILSETNRNITLTLKRNSGKSFDVYIEKQVMKDEDNSVFSFIIGKDSKIGYIKIPSFYADLDGNSRKGCADDVAREVVKLERDNIKGLVIDLIDNGGGSMEEAIKLAGMFVDYGPLSVVVDNKKEKTVISDPFRGVIYRGPIVLLVNSNTASASEFFSSIMQDYNRALLLGSSTLGKATMQTILSLDEEKNTDFLKITINKFYRITGKSHQYMGVKPDVVLPEFYEDIYQKESDFPTAIKNDSIEPFLKYKTYVKRNLIDKIAKNSSDRLADNYFFNNIKKINLKIDKLVNTPKAEIPMTLDAVFKQKKNLDALWTEINTFNDENNPLDVYNSSVNQLLLGAYPTDKTINQDQMDNLKTNPYLNEAVNIINEFNGGSK
;
A
#
# COMPACT_ATOMS: atom_id res chain seq x y z
N MET A 1 -27.28 41.22 68.00
CA MET A 1 -26.99 42.40 67.16
C MET A 1 -25.95 42.01 66.11
N LYS A 2 -26.27 42.26 64.82
CA LYS A 2 -25.41 42.64 63.66
C LYS A 2 -24.05 41.94 63.48
N LYS A 3 -23.90 41.13 62.41
CA LYS A 3 -23.15 41.39 61.14
C LYS A 3 -21.63 41.57 61.34
N ILE A 4 -20.74 40.85 60.65
CA ILE A 4 -20.29 41.17 59.28
C ILE A 4 -19.58 39.95 58.63
N SER A 5 -19.77 39.87 57.31
CA SER A 5 -19.29 38.88 56.33
C SER A 5 -17.80 39.04 55.99
N LEU A 6 -17.11 37.94 55.66
CA LEU A 6 -15.95 37.99 54.76
C LEU A 6 -16.02 36.82 53.76
N LEU A 7 -16.09 37.21 52.49
CA LEU A 7 -16.06 36.41 51.26
C LEU A 7 -14.70 35.70 51.13
N LEU A 8 -14.68 34.39 50.86
CA LEU A 8 -13.49 33.69 50.37
C LEU A 8 -13.69 33.41 48.87
N LEU A 9 -12.96 34.13 48.02
CA LEU A 9 -12.85 33.83 46.58
C LEU A 9 -11.96 32.60 46.39
N LEU A 10 -12.52 31.54 45.82
CA LEU A 10 -11.78 30.43 45.21
C LEU A 10 -11.48 30.80 43.75
N LEU A 11 -10.21 31.14 43.49
CA LEU A 11 -9.63 31.17 42.15
C LEU A 11 -9.22 29.73 41.79
N THR A 12 -10.01 29.05 40.97
CA THR A 12 -9.59 27.81 40.30
C THR A 12 -8.89 28.18 39.01
N SER A 13 -7.56 28.03 39.01
CA SER A 13 -6.71 28.16 37.82
C SER A 13 -6.94 27.00 36.86
N THR A 14 -7.32 27.32 35.63
CA THR A 14 -7.29 26.43 34.46
C THR A 14 -5.84 26.16 34.05
N VAL A 15 -5.31 25.00 34.41
CA VAL A 15 -4.04 24.46 33.88
C VAL A 15 -4.29 23.01 33.46
N PHE A 16 -4.73 22.79 32.23
CA PHE A 16 -4.81 21.43 31.65
C PHE A 16 -4.52 21.37 30.13
N PHE A 17 -3.95 22.42 29.52
CA PHE A 17 -3.71 22.44 28.07
C PHE A 17 -2.23 22.57 27.65
N GLY A 18 -1.29 22.65 28.60
CA GLY A 18 0.15 22.82 28.31
C GLY A 18 1.00 21.54 28.30
N GLN A 19 0.45 20.38 28.67
CA GLN A 19 1.25 19.15 28.81
C GLN A 19 1.48 18.42 27.46
N ASN A 20 0.48 18.37 26.57
CA ASN A 20 0.59 17.59 25.34
C ASN A 20 1.58 18.20 24.32
N SER A 21 1.66 19.53 24.21
CA SER A 21 2.58 20.16 23.25
C SER A 21 4.05 19.95 23.61
N ALA A 22 4.37 19.88 24.91
CA ALA A 22 5.74 19.63 25.36
C ALA A 22 6.20 18.22 25.00
N GLU A 23 5.33 17.22 25.19
CA GLU A 23 5.59 15.83 24.81
C GLU A 23 5.78 15.69 23.28
N THR A 24 4.95 16.36 22.48
CA THR A 24 5.07 16.31 21.01
C THR A 24 6.42 16.82 20.51
N CYS A 25 6.89 17.95 21.04
CA CYS A 25 8.18 18.49 20.65
C CYS A 25 9.36 17.69 21.23
N GLU A 26 9.20 17.06 22.40
CA GLU A 26 10.18 16.11 22.91
C GLU A 26 10.37 14.93 21.94
N ILE A 27 9.27 14.33 21.47
CA ILE A 27 9.31 13.23 20.50
C ILE A 27 9.92 13.70 19.18
N LEU A 28 9.52 14.85 18.63
CA LEU A 28 10.12 15.40 17.41
C LEU A 28 11.62 15.65 17.55
N ASN A 29 12.08 16.15 18.70
CA ASN A 29 13.50 16.37 18.94
C ASN A 29 14.26 15.04 19.09
N LYS A 30 13.67 14.00 19.70
CA LYS A 30 14.25 12.64 19.72
C LYS A 30 14.33 12.04 18.32
N ILE A 31 13.26 12.15 17.53
CA ILE A 31 13.24 11.76 16.10
C ILE A 31 14.37 12.47 15.36
N ASN A 32 14.45 13.80 15.47
CA ASN A 32 15.47 14.59 14.81
C ASN A 32 16.88 14.15 15.21
N ALA A 33 17.16 14.02 16.51
CA ALA A 33 18.46 13.60 17.00
C ALA A 33 18.89 12.25 16.41
N LEU A 34 17.97 11.27 16.39
CA LEU A 34 18.24 9.95 15.85
C LEU A 34 18.43 9.97 14.32
N ILE A 35 17.62 10.75 13.60
CA ILE A 35 17.79 10.95 12.15
C ILE A 35 19.14 11.59 11.84
N GLN A 36 19.52 12.66 12.53
CA GLN A 36 20.79 13.33 12.26
C GLN A 36 22.00 12.43 12.55
N ALA A 37 21.88 11.51 13.51
CA ALA A 37 22.94 10.58 13.87
C ALA A 37 23.04 9.37 12.92
N GLU A 38 21.91 8.73 12.58
CA GLU A 38 21.90 7.40 11.98
C GLU A 38 21.39 7.36 10.54
N HIS A 39 20.67 8.39 10.07
CA HIS A 39 20.10 8.37 8.73
C HIS A 39 21.22 8.35 7.67
N LEU A 40 21.00 7.64 6.57
CA LEU A 40 21.96 7.50 5.46
C LEU A 40 22.45 8.86 4.93
N ARG A 41 21.51 9.80 4.78
CA ARG A 41 21.76 11.13 4.24
C ARG A 41 20.80 12.15 4.86
N PRO A 42 21.00 12.54 6.13
CA PRO A 42 20.10 13.47 6.80
C PRO A 42 20.12 14.82 6.08
N LYS A 43 18.95 15.47 6.06
CA LYS A 43 18.77 16.82 5.52
C LYS A 43 18.87 17.84 6.67
N PRO A 44 19.22 19.10 6.38
CA PRO A 44 19.14 20.15 7.39
C PRO A 44 17.70 20.32 7.87
N VAL A 45 17.55 20.65 9.15
CA VAL A 45 16.30 21.12 9.76
C VAL A 45 16.30 22.63 9.63
N ASP A 46 15.67 23.12 8.56
CA ASP A 46 15.60 24.53 8.17
C ASP A 46 14.21 24.86 7.56
N ASP A 47 14.07 26.06 6.99
CA ASP A 47 12.87 26.52 6.28
C ASP A 47 12.30 25.51 5.27
N SER A 48 13.14 24.67 4.64
CA SER A 48 12.68 23.69 3.66
C SER A 48 11.96 22.51 4.32
N LEU A 49 12.38 22.11 5.53
CA LEU A 49 11.63 21.20 6.39
C LEU A 49 10.30 21.84 6.79
N SER A 50 10.34 23.10 7.23
CA SER A 50 9.14 23.84 7.62
C SER A 50 8.08 23.87 6.53
N MET A 51 8.48 24.22 5.31
CA MET A 51 7.58 24.25 4.16
C MET A 51 7.00 22.86 3.88
N PHE A 52 7.84 21.82 3.88
CA PHE A 52 7.42 20.46 3.60
C PHE A 52 6.42 19.94 4.64
N VAL A 53 6.75 20.07 5.92
CA VAL A 53 5.91 19.59 7.02
C VAL A 53 4.60 20.37 7.07
N PHE A 54 4.66 21.70 6.96
CA PHE A 54 3.46 22.54 6.97
C PHE A 54 2.55 22.23 5.79
N ASP A 55 3.07 22.21 4.56
CA ASP A 55 2.25 22.00 3.36
C ASP A 55 1.62 20.61 3.36
N ASN A 56 2.34 19.56 3.77
CA ASN A 56 1.78 18.21 3.88
C ASN A 56 0.76 18.09 5.00
N LEU A 57 1.03 18.65 6.19
CA LEU A 57 0.07 18.64 7.30
C LEU A 57 -1.23 19.35 6.92
N ILE A 58 -1.15 20.51 6.30
CA ILE A 58 -2.34 21.26 5.86
C ILE A 58 -3.09 20.55 4.74
N ASN A 59 -2.38 19.95 3.77
CA ASN A 59 -3.02 19.15 2.71
C ASN A 59 -3.69 17.89 3.28
N GLU A 60 -3.14 17.29 4.33
CA GLU A 60 -3.73 16.14 5.01
C GLU A 60 -5.00 16.50 5.79
N LEU A 61 -5.00 17.67 6.44
CA LEU A 61 -6.17 18.18 7.15
C LEU A 61 -7.29 18.61 6.20
N ASP A 62 -6.96 19.26 5.09
CA ASP A 62 -7.95 19.79 4.13
C ASP A 62 -7.57 19.50 2.66
N PRO A 63 -7.58 18.23 2.23
CA PRO A 63 -7.14 17.84 0.88
C PRO A 63 -8.05 18.40 -0.21
N SER A 64 -9.33 18.61 0.10
CA SER A 64 -10.32 19.22 -0.80
C SER A 64 -10.36 20.75 -0.74
N ARG A 65 -9.59 21.36 0.18
CA ARG A 65 -9.51 22.81 0.42
C ARG A 65 -10.87 23.45 0.60
N ASN A 66 -11.74 22.76 1.34
CA ASN A 66 -13.14 23.12 1.54
C ASN A 66 -13.54 23.17 3.02
N ILE A 67 -12.56 23.16 3.93
CA ILE A 67 -12.76 23.29 5.38
C ILE A 67 -12.16 24.61 5.88
N LEU A 68 -10.88 24.85 5.61
CA LEU A 68 -10.16 26.08 5.99
C LEU A 68 -10.51 27.23 5.04
N LEU A 69 -10.80 28.40 5.59
CA LEU A 69 -10.93 29.59 4.78
C LEU A 69 -9.56 30.03 4.27
N LYS A 70 -9.53 30.70 3.12
CA LYS A 70 -8.32 31.30 2.57
C LYS A 70 -7.62 32.20 3.59
N VAL A 71 -8.36 33.05 4.31
CA VAL A 71 -7.79 33.94 5.33
C VAL A 71 -7.18 33.18 6.52
N GLU A 72 -7.78 32.05 6.91
CA GLU A 72 -7.27 31.20 8.00
C GLU A 72 -5.99 30.49 7.56
N TYR A 73 -5.96 29.97 6.32
CA TYR A 73 -4.76 29.40 5.73
C TYR A 73 -3.64 30.44 5.60
N ASP A 74 -3.92 31.62 5.05
CA ASP A 74 -2.93 32.67 4.83
C ASP A 74 -2.30 33.12 6.17
N GLU A 75 -3.11 33.21 7.24
CA GLU A 75 -2.64 33.49 8.60
C GLU A 75 -1.68 32.38 9.11
N LEU A 76 -2.09 31.12 9.04
CA LEU A 76 -1.26 29.98 9.44
C LEU A 76 0.04 29.91 8.62
N ALA A 77 -0.06 30.08 7.30
CA ALA A 77 1.08 30.01 6.40
C ALA A 77 2.09 31.13 6.68
N SER A 78 1.63 32.35 6.95
CA SER A 78 2.50 33.47 7.30
C SER A 78 3.29 33.26 8.59
N LYS A 79 2.73 32.49 9.54
CA LYS A 79 3.32 32.27 10.86
C LYS A 79 4.22 31.04 10.94
N TYR A 80 3.89 29.99 10.19
CA TYR A 80 4.47 28.66 10.41
C TYR A 80 5.19 28.07 9.20
N ARG A 81 4.80 28.41 7.97
CA ARG A 81 5.30 27.74 6.76
C ARG A 81 6.82 27.79 6.58
N TYR A 82 7.49 28.76 7.20
CA TYR A 82 8.95 28.96 7.16
C TYR A 82 9.57 29.03 8.57
N ASN A 83 8.89 28.53 9.61
CA ASN A 83 9.33 28.74 11.00
C ASN A 83 9.00 27.55 11.93
N LEU A 84 8.48 26.43 11.41
CA LEU A 84 8.22 25.24 12.22
C LEU A 84 9.50 24.63 12.78
N ASP A 85 10.56 24.58 12.00
CA ASP A 85 11.90 24.10 12.36
C ASP A 85 12.44 24.86 13.58
N ASP A 86 12.42 26.19 13.53
CA ASP A 86 12.85 27.08 14.62
C ASP A 86 12.05 26.84 15.91
N LEU A 87 10.73 26.63 15.78
CA LEU A 87 9.83 26.35 16.89
C LEU A 87 10.10 24.95 17.50
N ILE A 88 10.26 23.92 16.66
CA ILE A 88 10.56 22.55 17.10
C ILE A 88 11.90 22.51 17.86
N LEU A 89 12.93 23.16 17.33
CA LEU A 89 14.26 23.22 17.97
C LEU A 89 14.23 23.97 19.31
N LYS A 90 13.32 24.93 19.49
CA LYS A 90 13.08 25.63 20.77
C LYS A 90 12.12 24.88 21.71
N ASN A 91 11.72 23.66 21.34
CA ASN A 91 10.76 22.84 22.07
C ASN A 91 9.36 23.50 22.19
N ASP A 92 8.97 24.29 21.18
CA ASP A 92 7.68 24.99 21.12
C ASP A 92 6.78 24.39 20.03
N CYS A 93 5.91 23.46 20.43
CA CYS A 93 4.90 22.87 19.54
C CYS A 93 3.53 23.56 19.66
N SER A 94 3.48 24.81 20.15
CA SER A 94 2.22 25.57 20.27
C SER A 94 1.53 25.81 18.92
N PHE A 95 2.27 25.71 17.81
CA PHE A 95 1.72 25.78 16.46
C PHE A 95 0.63 24.73 16.19
N LEU A 96 0.72 23.54 16.81
CA LEU A 96 -0.30 22.51 16.66
C LEU A 96 -1.61 22.92 17.30
N THR A 97 -1.55 23.61 18.43
CA THR A 97 -2.75 24.14 19.08
C THR A 97 -3.44 25.17 18.20
N ASP A 98 -2.67 26.06 17.56
CA ASP A 98 -3.22 27.07 16.64
C ASP A 98 -3.83 26.42 15.38
N ILE A 99 -3.10 25.53 14.71
CA ILE A 99 -3.58 24.79 13.53
C ILE A 99 -4.84 23.98 13.89
N LYS A 100 -4.82 23.23 14.99
CA LYS A 100 -5.96 22.43 15.45
C LYS A 100 -7.16 23.31 15.76
N ALA A 101 -6.96 24.45 16.42
CA ALA A 101 -8.05 25.39 16.71
C ALA A 101 -8.70 25.92 15.42
N LYS A 102 -7.91 26.35 14.43
CA LYS A 102 -8.45 26.82 13.13
C LYS A 102 -9.17 25.69 12.38
N TYR A 103 -8.60 24.50 12.37
CA TYR A 103 -9.20 23.33 11.72
C TYR A 103 -10.52 22.92 12.38
N VAL A 104 -10.56 22.78 13.71
CA VAL A 104 -11.78 22.47 14.48
C VAL A 104 -12.86 23.54 14.26
N ASN A 105 -12.49 24.82 14.25
CA ASN A 105 -13.43 25.89 13.91
C ASN A 105 -14.00 25.73 12.50
N GLY A 106 -13.17 25.35 11.52
CA GLY A 106 -13.59 25.03 10.16
C GLY A 106 -14.53 23.82 10.10
N LEU A 107 -14.25 22.76 10.86
CA LEU A 107 -15.10 21.59 10.99
C LEU A 107 -16.48 21.93 11.57
N VAL A 108 -16.52 22.63 12.70
CA VAL A 108 -17.78 23.05 13.36
C VAL A 108 -18.60 23.95 12.43
N ARG A 109 -17.94 24.91 11.76
CA ARG A 109 -18.59 25.81 10.79
C ARG A 109 -19.19 25.02 9.63
N THR A 110 -18.44 24.08 9.07
CA THR A 110 -18.88 23.26 7.94
C THR A 110 -19.99 22.29 8.32
N LYS A 111 -19.89 21.65 9.48
CA LYS A 111 -20.95 20.77 10.00
C LYS A 111 -22.29 21.48 10.09
N LYS A 112 -22.33 22.72 10.61
CA LYS A 112 -23.57 23.54 10.64
C LYS A 112 -24.15 23.78 9.25
N VAL A 113 -23.29 23.96 8.24
CA VAL A 113 -23.72 24.08 6.84
C VAL A 113 -24.30 22.76 6.33
N LEU A 114 -23.68 21.61 6.63
CA LEU A 114 -24.18 20.29 6.26
C LEU A 114 -25.57 20.01 6.87
N GLU A 115 -25.75 20.30 8.17
CA GLU A 115 -27.03 20.15 8.88
C GLU A 115 -28.13 21.04 8.27
N LYS A 116 -27.76 22.26 7.85
CA LYS A 116 -28.68 23.15 7.12
C LYS A 116 -29.05 22.58 5.74
N ILE A 117 -28.08 22.08 4.98
CA ILE A 117 -28.32 21.48 3.65
C ILE A 117 -29.19 20.22 3.75
N GLN A 118 -29.04 19.43 4.82
CA GLN A 118 -29.87 18.25 5.09
C GLN A 118 -31.36 18.57 5.08
N THR A 119 -31.75 19.69 5.67
CA THR A 119 -33.16 20.13 5.77
C THR A 119 -33.64 20.98 4.58
N THR A 120 -32.74 21.39 3.68
CA THR A 120 -33.06 22.28 2.55
C THR A 120 -33.18 21.49 1.24
N PRO A 121 -34.15 21.77 0.35
CA PRO A 121 -34.19 21.16 -0.98
C PRO A 121 -32.95 21.49 -1.82
N ILE A 122 -32.43 20.50 -2.56
CA ILE A 122 -31.30 20.71 -3.48
C ILE A 122 -31.84 21.02 -4.87
N ASP A 123 -31.31 22.09 -5.48
CA ASP A 123 -31.67 22.50 -6.83
C ASP A 123 -30.77 21.83 -7.88
N TYR A 124 -31.34 20.84 -8.57
CA TYR A 124 -30.72 20.08 -9.66
C TYR A 124 -30.89 20.73 -11.04
N ALA A 125 -31.65 21.82 -11.17
CA ALA A 125 -31.84 22.53 -12.45
C ALA A 125 -30.73 23.56 -12.72
N LYS A 126 -29.93 23.90 -11.70
CA LYS A 126 -28.77 24.78 -11.82
C LYS A 126 -27.72 24.23 -12.80
N LYS A 127 -27.30 25.09 -13.72
CA LYS A 127 -26.29 24.80 -14.75
C LYS A 127 -24.85 24.99 -14.24
N ASP A 128 -24.56 24.39 -13.10
CA ASP A 128 -23.20 24.40 -12.56
C ASP A 128 -22.35 23.31 -13.21
N THR A 129 -21.03 23.47 -13.11
CA THR A 129 -20.05 22.46 -13.52
C THR A 129 -19.18 22.02 -12.34
N ILE A 130 -18.57 20.84 -12.47
CA ILE A 130 -17.52 20.33 -11.60
C ILE A 130 -16.27 20.01 -12.41
N ARG A 131 -15.10 20.15 -11.79
CA ARG A 131 -13.81 19.76 -12.36
C ARG A 131 -13.01 18.99 -11.32
N PHE A 132 -12.29 17.98 -11.77
CA PHE A 132 -11.40 17.18 -10.94
C PHE A 132 -9.94 17.56 -11.23
N TYR A 133 -9.14 17.67 -10.18
CA TYR A 133 -7.71 17.97 -10.25
C TYR A 133 -6.90 16.81 -9.69
N LYS A 134 -5.80 16.45 -10.36
CA LYS A 134 -4.84 15.45 -9.88
C LYS A 134 -3.95 15.99 -8.76
N LYS A 135 -3.60 17.28 -8.83
CA LYS A 135 -2.75 17.97 -7.85
C LYS A 135 -3.59 18.90 -6.98
N SER A 136 -3.06 19.20 -5.80
CA SER A 136 -3.61 20.24 -4.95
C SER A 136 -3.54 21.62 -5.66
N PHE A 137 -4.48 22.51 -5.33
CA PHE A 137 -4.74 23.77 -6.04
C PHE A 137 -5.05 24.87 -5.05
N ASP A 138 -4.62 26.12 -5.24
CA ASP A 138 -4.63 27.18 -4.21
C ASP A 138 -5.86 27.23 -3.29
N PHE A 139 -5.62 27.50 -1.99
CA PHE A 139 -6.69 27.74 -1.02
C PHE A 139 -7.52 28.94 -1.48
N TYR A 140 -8.82 28.71 -1.70
CA TYR A 140 -9.72 29.64 -2.38
C TYR A 140 -10.98 29.95 -1.57
N LEU A 141 -11.27 29.14 -0.55
CA LEU A 141 -12.55 29.15 0.13
C LEU A 141 -12.76 30.45 0.91
N LYS A 142 -13.79 31.21 0.53
CA LYS A 142 -14.25 32.39 1.27
C LYS A 142 -15.44 32.03 2.15
N LYS A 143 -15.66 32.81 3.22
CA LYS A 143 -16.72 32.55 4.21
C LYS A 143 -18.10 32.57 3.57
N GLU A 144 -18.34 33.52 2.68
CA GLU A 144 -19.57 33.72 1.92
C GLU A 144 -19.84 32.62 0.89
N ASP A 145 -18.80 31.91 0.42
CA ASP A 145 -18.90 30.86 -0.59
C ASP A 145 -19.05 29.45 0.02
N LEU A 146 -18.87 29.29 1.33
CA LEU A 146 -18.85 27.97 2.00
C LEU A 146 -20.09 27.12 1.69
N GLU A 147 -21.28 27.68 1.91
CA GLU A 147 -22.54 26.94 1.66
C GLU A 147 -22.70 26.58 0.19
N LYS A 148 -22.29 27.48 -0.71
CA LYS A 148 -22.33 27.25 -2.17
C LYS A 148 -21.39 26.12 -2.58
N VAL A 149 -20.15 26.11 -2.07
CA VAL A 149 -19.15 25.06 -2.38
C VAL A 149 -19.63 23.69 -1.89
N TRP A 150 -20.11 23.60 -0.65
CA TRP A 150 -20.61 22.33 -0.11
C TRP A 150 -21.90 21.86 -0.78
N THR A 151 -22.83 22.76 -1.08
CA THR A 151 -24.03 22.41 -1.86
C THR A 151 -23.66 21.85 -3.23
N LYS A 152 -22.66 22.42 -3.90
CA LYS A 152 -22.16 21.88 -5.18
C LYS A 152 -21.53 20.50 -5.00
N LYS A 153 -20.61 20.34 -4.03
CA LYS A 153 -19.97 19.04 -3.77
C LYS A 153 -21.01 17.95 -3.50
N LEU A 154 -21.93 18.20 -2.57
CA LEU A 154 -22.97 17.25 -2.18
C LEU A 154 -23.91 16.93 -3.34
N ARG A 155 -24.32 17.93 -4.13
CA ARG A 155 -25.16 17.68 -5.30
C ARG A 155 -24.47 16.77 -6.32
N TYR A 156 -23.16 16.92 -6.53
CA TYR A 156 -22.42 15.98 -7.39
C TYR A 156 -22.42 14.58 -6.77
N GLN A 157 -22.03 14.44 -5.49
CA GLN A 157 -21.99 13.13 -4.81
C GLN A 157 -23.36 12.43 -4.82
N ILE A 158 -24.46 13.18 -4.70
CA ILE A 158 -25.82 12.63 -4.77
C ILE A 158 -26.15 12.19 -6.20
N LEU A 159 -25.82 13.00 -7.23
CA LEU A 159 -26.04 12.59 -8.62
C LEU A 159 -25.21 11.36 -9.01
N ASP A 160 -23.99 11.25 -8.46
CA ASP A 160 -23.09 10.11 -8.66
C ASP A 160 -23.65 8.83 -8.01
N ASP A 161 -24.09 8.90 -6.75
CA ASP A 161 -24.77 7.79 -6.06
C ASP A 161 -26.09 7.41 -6.74
N ILE A 162 -26.88 8.39 -7.21
CA ILE A 162 -28.10 8.14 -8.00
C ILE A 162 -27.75 7.39 -9.30
N ALA A 163 -26.68 7.78 -9.99
CA ALA A 163 -26.25 7.14 -11.23
C ALA A 163 -25.83 5.68 -11.04
N GLU A 164 -25.38 5.30 -9.84
CA GLU A 164 -25.04 3.92 -9.47
C GLU A 164 -26.25 3.03 -9.20
N THR A 165 -27.42 3.61 -8.94
CA THR A 165 -28.60 2.81 -8.55
C THR A 165 -29.18 1.95 -9.68
N SER A 166 -28.90 2.27 -10.94
CA SER A 166 -29.37 1.51 -12.10
C SER A 166 -28.54 1.79 -13.34
N THR A 167 -28.41 0.81 -14.23
CA THR A 167 -27.81 0.99 -15.56
C THR A 167 -28.77 1.61 -16.58
N ASN A 168 -30.03 1.90 -16.19
CA ASN A 168 -31.05 2.49 -17.05
C ASN A 168 -31.41 3.92 -16.60
N LEU A 169 -30.96 4.90 -17.40
CA LEU A 169 -31.21 6.32 -17.14
C LEU A 169 -32.69 6.70 -17.09
N ASP A 170 -33.55 6.08 -17.91
CA ASP A 170 -34.99 6.40 -17.94
C ASP A 170 -35.70 5.89 -16.69
N SER A 171 -35.24 4.75 -16.15
CA SER A 171 -35.70 4.23 -14.86
C SER A 171 -35.35 5.18 -13.73
N ILE A 172 -34.12 5.70 -13.72
CA ILE A 172 -33.67 6.70 -12.74
C ILE A 172 -34.49 7.98 -12.87
N LYS A 173 -34.67 8.50 -14.09
CA LYS A 173 -35.45 9.73 -14.33
C LYS A 173 -36.90 9.58 -13.85
N SER A 174 -37.52 8.44 -14.11
CA SER A 174 -38.90 8.15 -13.69
C SER A 174 -39.07 8.07 -12.18
N ASN A 175 -38.02 7.63 -11.46
CA ASN A 175 -38.01 7.44 -10.01
C ASN A 175 -37.15 8.48 -9.27
N PHE A 176 -36.75 9.57 -9.93
CA PHE A 176 -35.68 10.44 -9.43
C PHE A 176 -35.96 10.97 -8.03
N LYS A 177 -37.21 11.37 -7.74
CA LYS A 177 -37.59 11.94 -6.44
C LYS A 177 -37.45 10.95 -5.27
N SER A 178 -37.74 9.66 -5.48
CA SER A 178 -37.61 8.68 -4.41
C SER A 178 -36.15 8.28 -4.19
N ILE A 179 -35.39 8.10 -5.27
CA ILE A 179 -33.97 7.78 -5.20
C ILE A 179 -33.18 8.93 -4.59
N GLU A 180 -33.45 10.16 -5.03
CA GLU A 180 -32.81 11.38 -4.53
C GLU A 180 -32.94 11.54 -3.02
N LEU A 181 -34.13 11.26 -2.47
CA LEU A 181 -34.35 11.34 -1.02
C LEU A 181 -33.46 10.34 -0.26
N VAL A 182 -33.33 9.12 -0.77
CA VAL A 182 -32.49 8.07 -0.16
C VAL A 182 -31.01 8.44 -0.28
N SER A 183 -30.55 8.78 -1.47
CA SER A 183 -29.16 9.16 -1.75
C SER A 183 -28.74 10.41 -0.97
N LYS A 184 -29.58 11.45 -0.94
CA LYS A 184 -29.34 12.67 -0.15
C LYS A 184 -29.17 12.35 1.33
N ASN A 185 -30.08 11.57 1.91
CA ASN A 185 -30.02 11.22 3.32
C ASN A 185 -28.77 10.37 3.64
N LYS A 186 -28.44 9.40 2.79
CA LYS A 186 -27.23 8.57 2.92
C LYS A 186 -25.96 9.43 2.91
N ILE A 187 -25.75 10.22 1.85
CA ILE A 187 -24.53 11.02 1.66
C ILE A 187 -24.36 12.06 2.77
N LEU A 188 -25.42 12.79 3.13
CA LEU A 188 -25.34 13.80 4.19
C LEU A 188 -25.12 13.19 5.56
N THR A 189 -25.76 12.04 5.87
CA THR A 189 -25.53 11.34 7.14
C THR A 189 -24.08 10.88 7.25
N ASN A 190 -23.52 10.32 6.17
CA ASN A 190 -22.12 9.88 6.14
C ASN A 190 -21.14 11.05 6.28
N GLU A 191 -21.35 12.16 5.56
CA GLU A 191 -20.50 13.35 5.69
C GLU A 191 -20.61 13.97 7.10
N ILE A 192 -21.81 14.11 7.67
CA ILE A 192 -21.96 14.61 9.04
C ILE A 192 -21.29 13.66 10.05
N CYS A 193 -21.43 12.34 9.87
CA CYS A 193 -20.74 11.33 10.67
C CYS A 193 -19.22 11.52 10.61
N ARG A 194 -18.66 11.70 9.41
CA ARG A 194 -17.23 12.01 9.20
C ARG A 194 -16.80 13.25 9.96
N PHE A 195 -17.56 14.34 9.89
CA PHE A 195 -17.24 15.56 10.65
C PHE A 195 -17.35 15.35 12.17
N ASN A 196 -18.29 14.54 12.65
CA ASN A 196 -18.36 14.19 14.08
C ASN A 196 -17.13 13.41 14.51
N THR A 197 -16.74 12.37 13.76
CA THR A 197 -15.53 11.59 14.05
C THR A 197 -14.28 12.46 14.09
N LEU A 198 -14.14 13.41 13.15
CA LEU A 198 -13.03 14.36 13.12
C LEU A 198 -13.04 15.36 14.30
N LEU A 199 -14.21 15.63 14.90
CA LEU A 199 -14.35 16.50 16.07
C LEU A 199 -14.18 15.74 17.40
N ASP A 200 -14.62 14.49 17.45
CA ASP A 200 -14.60 13.63 18.65
C ASP A 200 -13.23 12.99 18.87
N THR A 201 -12.52 12.68 17.78
CA THR A 201 -11.15 12.17 17.90
C THR A 201 -10.27 13.28 18.47
N ASN A 202 -9.69 13.03 19.64
CA ASN A 202 -8.49 13.73 20.07
C ASN A 202 -7.37 13.21 19.15
N THR A 203 -7.42 13.73 17.92
CA THR A 203 -6.78 13.23 16.72
C THR A 203 -5.34 12.76 16.96
N LYS A 204 -4.96 11.60 16.40
CA LYS A 204 -3.58 11.16 16.13
C LYS A 204 -2.84 12.10 15.16
N GLN A 205 -3.07 13.42 15.27
CA GLN A 205 -2.46 14.45 14.42
C GLN A 205 -0.95 14.51 14.66
N GLU A 206 -0.52 14.19 15.88
CA GLU A 206 0.88 14.10 16.29
C GLU A 206 1.60 13.00 15.51
N GLU A 207 1.04 11.79 15.39
CA GLU A 207 1.64 10.70 14.60
C GLU A 207 1.79 11.08 13.12
N LYS A 208 0.80 11.78 12.55
CA LYS A 208 0.89 12.30 11.18
C LYS A 208 1.97 13.37 11.05
N LEU A 209 2.06 14.30 12.00
CA LEU A 209 3.12 15.29 12.06
C LEU A 209 4.50 14.65 12.13
N TYR A 210 4.69 13.65 13.01
CA TYR A 210 5.95 12.91 13.13
C TYR A 210 6.31 12.25 11.80
N ASN A 211 5.34 11.65 11.12
CA ASN A 211 5.57 11.04 9.81
C ASN A 211 5.85 12.06 8.69
N PHE A 212 5.24 13.24 8.69
CA PHE A 212 5.61 14.31 7.75
C PHE A 212 7.02 14.85 8.04
N PHE A 213 7.41 14.94 9.31
CA PHE A 213 8.78 15.27 9.69
C PHE A 213 9.77 14.20 9.19
N CYS A 214 9.44 12.92 9.36
CA CYS A 214 10.26 11.79 8.93
C CYS A 214 10.39 11.71 7.40
N THR A 215 9.28 11.85 6.67
CA THR A 215 9.24 11.71 5.20
C THR A 215 9.91 12.85 4.46
N TYR A 216 10.16 13.99 5.14
CA TYR A 216 11.02 15.04 4.63
C TYR A 216 12.42 14.50 4.29
N PHE A 217 12.97 13.59 5.10
CA PHE A 217 14.32 13.06 4.92
C PHE A 217 14.38 12.07 3.75
N ASP A 218 13.45 11.11 3.72
CA ASP A 218 13.23 10.18 2.61
C ASP A 218 11.84 9.51 2.77
N PRO A 219 11.22 8.96 1.70
CA PRO A 219 9.85 8.42 1.76
C PRO A 219 9.68 7.16 2.63
N HIS A 220 10.77 6.52 3.05
CA HIS A 220 10.77 5.28 3.84
C HIS A 220 11.17 5.48 5.30
N THR A 221 11.55 6.69 5.72
CA THR A 221 11.73 7.01 7.14
C THR A 221 10.37 7.39 7.73
N ALA A 222 9.98 6.74 8.82
CA ALA A 222 8.64 6.84 9.41
C ALA A 222 8.68 6.67 10.92
N TYR A 223 7.82 7.39 11.62
CA TYR A 223 7.54 7.15 13.04
C TYR A 223 6.50 6.03 13.15
N PHE A 224 6.69 5.16 14.14
CA PHE A 224 5.72 4.14 14.51
C PHE A 224 5.37 4.25 16.00
N SER A 225 4.06 4.31 16.27
CA SER A 225 3.52 3.86 17.55
C SER A 225 3.64 2.33 17.68
N ASP A 226 3.42 1.77 18.87
CA ASP A 226 3.39 0.32 19.07
C ASP A 226 2.36 -0.39 18.17
N ASP A 227 1.17 0.22 17.98
CA ASP A 227 0.14 -0.30 17.07
C ASP A 227 0.62 -0.32 15.61
N SER A 228 1.22 0.78 15.15
CA SER A 228 1.73 0.91 13.78
C SER A 228 2.93 -0.02 13.52
N LYS A 229 3.83 -0.17 14.50
CA LYS A 229 4.97 -1.09 14.43
C LYS A 229 4.50 -2.53 14.36
N THR A 230 3.64 -2.97 15.27
CA THR A 230 3.18 -4.37 15.30
C THR A 230 2.36 -4.72 14.06
N SER A 231 1.50 -3.79 13.59
CA SER A 231 0.80 -3.94 12.30
C SER A 231 1.77 -4.08 11.12
N PHE A 232 2.85 -3.29 11.09
CA PHE A 232 3.90 -3.41 10.06
C PHE A 232 4.63 -4.75 10.15
N MET A 233 5.03 -5.18 11.35
CA MET A 233 5.71 -6.46 11.56
C MET A 233 4.83 -7.65 11.17
N ALA A 234 3.53 -7.62 11.49
CA ALA A 234 2.57 -8.63 11.08
C ALA A 234 2.49 -8.77 9.55
N SER A 235 2.51 -7.65 8.82
CA SER A 235 2.51 -7.66 7.34
C SER A 235 3.77 -8.27 6.71
N LEU A 236 4.87 -8.37 7.47
CA LEU A 236 6.13 -8.98 7.04
C LEU A 236 6.31 -10.42 7.53
N SER A 237 5.28 -10.99 8.16
CA SER A 237 5.29 -12.34 8.69
C SER A 237 4.38 -13.26 7.89
N LYS A 238 4.74 -14.55 7.82
CA LYS A 238 3.85 -15.60 7.32
C LYS A 238 2.90 -16.16 8.38
N GLU A 239 3.09 -15.79 9.65
CA GLU A 239 2.26 -16.19 10.77
C GLU A 239 2.00 -14.94 11.64
N HIS A 240 0.74 -14.57 11.87
CA HIS A 240 0.38 -13.40 12.69
C HIS A 240 -0.96 -13.61 13.40
N LEU A 241 -1.25 -12.76 14.39
CA LEU A 241 -2.57 -12.74 15.04
C LEU A 241 -3.63 -12.26 14.05
N SER A 242 -4.50 -13.18 13.62
CA SER A 242 -5.52 -12.94 12.61
C SER A 242 -6.93 -13.19 13.16
N LEU A 243 -7.91 -12.54 12.51
CA LEU A 243 -9.33 -12.85 12.69
C LEU A 243 -9.76 -14.08 11.86
N GLY A 244 -8.93 -14.58 10.95
CA GLY A 244 -9.25 -15.71 10.08
C GLY A 244 -10.31 -15.39 9.03
N MET A 245 -10.26 -14.17 8.48
CA MET A 245 -11.14 -13.72 7.41
C MET A 245 -10.40 -12.75 6.48
N THR A 246 -10.80 -12.73 5.21
CA THR A 246 -10.41 -11.68 4.27
C THR A 246 -11.60 -10.77 3.99
N VAL A 247 -11.30 -9.50 3.70
CA VAL A 247 -12.31 -8.50 3.40
C VAL A 247 -12.03 -7.87 2.05
N ASN A 248 -13.09 -7.49 1.34
CA ASN A 248 -12.99 -6.80 0.06
C ASN A 248 -14.02 -5.66 0.00
N LEU A 249 -13.80 -4.70 -0.90
CA LEU A 249 -14.80 -3.71 -1.23
C LEU A 249 -15.72 -4.28 -2.29
N ASN A 250 -17.03 -4.26 -2.03
CA ASN A 250 -18.02 -4.62 -3.06
C ASN A 250 -18.19 -3.46 -4.08
N GLU A 251 -19.04 -3.68 -5.09
CA GLU A 251 -19.35 -2.68 -6.12
C GLU A 251 -19.95 -1.36 -5.57
N LYS A 252 -20.40 -1.35 -4.31
CA LYS A 252 -20.94 -0.18 -3.60
C LYS A 252 -19.92 0.48 -2.66
N ASN A 253 -18.64 0.08 -2.75
CA ASN A 253 -17.56 0.49 -1.85
C ASN A 253 -17.82 0.18 -0.38
N GLU A 254 -18.54 -0.90 -0.09
CA GLU A 254 -18.77 -1.40 1.27
C GLU A 254 -17.75 -2.49 1.59
N ILE A 255 -17.17 -2.45 2.80
CA ILE A 255 -16.29 -3.52 3.29
C ILE A 255 -17.16 -4.75 3.59
N ILE A 256 -16.96 -5.80 2.82
CA ILE A 256 -17.63 -7.09 2.99
C ILE A 256 -16.64 -8.18 3.32
N ILE A 257 -17.10 -9.20 4.02
CA ILE A 257 -16.33 -10.42 4.26
C ILE A 257 -16.31 -11.22 2.97
N ASP A 258 -15.12 -11.38 2.39
CA ASP A 258 -14.96 -12.12 1.15
C ASP A 258 -14.80 -13.61 1.45
N GLU A 259 -13.86 -13.98 2.33
CA GLU A 259 -13.64 -15.37 2.71
C GLU A 259 -13.43 -15.54 4.22
N LEU A 260 -13.71 -16.76 4.68
CA LEU A 260 -13.51 -17.19 6.05
C LEU A 260 -12.61 -18.42 6.04
N ASP A 261 -11.53 -18.39 6.81
CA ASP A 261 -10.71 -19.57 7.01
C ASP A 261 -11.47 -20.56 7.91
N PRO A 262 -11.75 -21.80 7.46
CA PRO A 262 -12.43 -22.82 8.26
C PRO A 262 -11.77 -23.15 9.59
N ASN A 263 -10.46 -22.90 9.71
CA ASN A 263 -9.68 -23.09 10.93
C ASN A 263 -9.61 -21.80 11.77
N GLY A 264 -10.06 -20.66 11.24
CA GLY A 264 -9.91 -19.34 11.86
C GLY A 264 -10.97 -18.96 12.89
N PRO A 265 -10.67 -18.01 13.79
CA PRO A 265 -11.55 -17.66 14.89
C PRO A 265 -12.88 -17.05 14.43
N ALA A 266 -12.91 -16.30 13.33
CA ALA A 266 -14.16 -15.79 12.76
C ALA A 266 -15.11 -16.90 12.32
N TYR A 267 -14.59 -17.96 11.69
CA TYR A 267 -15.38 -19.12 11.31
C TYR A 267 -15.87 -19.90 12.55
N GLN A 268 -14.99 -20.08 13.54
CA GLN A 268 -15.30 -20.75 14.82
C GLN A 268 -16.48 -20.09 15.56
N THR A 269 -16.75 -18.80 15.34
CA THR A 269 -17.93 -18.14 15.93
C THR A 269 -19.26 -18.70 15.41
N GLY A 270 -19.28 -19.27 14.20
CA GLY A 270 -20.49 -19.74 13.51
C GLY A 270 -21.50 -18.65 13.11
N GLN A 271 -21.23 -17.38 13.43
CA GLN A 271 -22.16 -16.25 13.23
C GLN A 271 -21.91 -15.48 11.93
N ILE A 272 -20.65 -15.52 11.48
CA ILE A 272 -20.12 -14.73 10.36
C ILE A 272 -20.24 -15.54 9.06
N LYS A 273 -20.59 -14.88 7.96
CA LYS A 273 -20.72 -15.49 6.63
C LYS A 273 -20.10 -14.62 5.54
N LYS A 274 -19.65 -15.26 4.45
CA LYS A 274 -19.28 -14.58 3.20
C LYS A 274 -20.41 -13.64 2.75
N GLY A 275 -20.05 -12.41 2.40
CA GLY A 275 -20.95 -11.34 1.99
C GLY A 275 -21.54 -10.50 3.13
N ASP A 276 -21.26 -10.81 4.41
CA ASP A 276 -21.65 -9.93 5.51
C ASP A 276 -20.87 -8.61 5.42
N GLN A 277 -21.58 -7.48 5.58
CA GLN A 277 -21.01 -6.14 5.55
C GLN A 277 -20.49 -5.75 6.93
N ILE A 278 -19.26 -5.25 7.00
CA ILE A 278 -18.69 -4.66 8.23
C ILE A 278 -19.17 -3.22 8.36
N ILE A 279 -19.87 -2.93 9.47
CA ILE A 279 -20.42 -1.60 9.78
C ILE A 279 -19.51 -0.85 10.75
N SER A 280 -19.01 -1.55 11.77
CA SER A 280 -18.03 -1.00 12.71
C SER A 280 -17.14 -2.07 13.31
N ILE A 281 -16.00 -1.62 13.81
CA ILE A 281 -14.96 -2.45 14.43
C ILE A 281 -14.64 -1.79 15.77
N SER A 282 -14.71 -2.56 16.85
CA SER A 282 -14.42 -2.07 18.19
C SER A 282 -13.30 -2.89 18.83
N ASN A 283 -12.38 -2.22 19.50
CA ASN A 283 -11.44 -2.83 20.44
C ASN A 283 -11.78 -2.36 21.87
N GLN A 284 -10.89 -2.58 22.83
CA GLN A 284 -11.09 -2.12 24.21
C GLN A 284 -10.99 -0.60 24.41
N LYS A 285 -10.41 0.13 23.44
CA LYS A 285 -10.08 1.56 23.52
C LYS A 285 -11.13 2.42 22.80
N GLU A 286 -11.60 2.00 21.64
CA GLU A 286 -12.43 2.79 20.73
C GLU A 286 -13.28 1.93 19.77
N THR A 287 -14.24 2.58 19.11
CA THR A 287 -15.08 2.02 18.05
C THR A 287 -14.91 2.83 16.77
N LEU A 288 -14.45 2.18 15.70
CA LEU A 288 -14.36 2.75 14.36
C LEU A 288 -15.61 2.41 13.55
N GLN A 289 -16.32 3.43 13.10
CA GLN A 289 -17.45 3.29 12.17
C GLN A 289 -16.92 3.27 10.74
N VAL A 290 -17.16 2.19 9.97
CA VAL A 290 -16.60 2.00 8.62
C VAL A 290 -17.01 3.11 7.66
N SER A 291 -18.22 3.65 7.82
CA SER A 291 -18.73 4.75 6.97
C SER A 291 -17.95 6.07 7.10
N CYS A 292 -17.15 6.25 8.16
CA CYS A 292 -16.43 7.51 8.41
C CYS A 292 -14.98 7.34 8.90
N ALA A 293 -14.53 6.13 9.23
CA ALA A 293 -13.14 5.83 9.55
C ALA A 293 -12.29 5.73 8.28
N SER A 294 -10.99 6.00 8.42
CA SER A 294 -10.05 5.76 7.33
C SER A 294 -9.75 4.26 7.20
N LEU A 295 -9.48 3.80 5.97
CA LEU A 295 -9.06 2.41 5.72
C LEU A 295 -7.77 2.06 6.47
N GLU A 296 -6.85 3.03 6.61
CA GLU A 296 -5.62 2.87 7.37
C GLU A 296 -5.92 2.57 8.84
N SER A 297 -6.77 3.36 9.50
CA SER A 297 -7.16 3.13 10.90
C SER A 297 -7.85 1.79 11.09
N ILE A 298 -8.71 1.39 10.15
CA ILE A 298 -9.36 0.07 10.13
C ILE A 298 -8.30 -1.04 10.01
N SER A 299 -7.37 -0.91 9.07
CA SER A 299 -6.30 -1.87 8.84
C SER A 299 -5.41 -2.03 10.07
N THR A 300 -4.93 -0.93 10.68
CA THR A 300 -4.15 -0.97 11.92
C THR A 300 -4.93 -1.62 13.06
N MET A 301 -6.24 -1.35 13.18
CA MET A 301 -7.07 -2.00 14.21
C MET A 301 -7.16 -3.52 14.01
N ILE A 302 -7.32 -3.98 12.76
CA ILE A 302 -7.42 -5.39 12.40
C ILE A 302 -6.07 -6.12 12.49
N LEU A 303 -4.95 -5.50 12.10
CA LEU A 303 -3.66 -6.17 12.01
C LEU A 303 -2.81 -6.06 13.28
N SER A 304 -2.94 -4.99 14.06
CA SER A 304 -2.13 -4.79 15.27
C SER A 304 -2.36 -5.91 16.31
N GLU A 305 -1.27 -6.41 16.87
CA GLU A 305 -1.26 -7.45 17.91
C GLU A 305 -1.73 -6.93 19.27
N THR A 306 -1.70 -5.62 19.49
CA THR A 306 -2.23 -4.99 20.72
C THR A 306 -3.76 -5.12 20.79
N ASN A 307 -4.40 -5.25 19.63
CA ASN A 307 -5.85 -5.39 19.46
C ASN A 307 -6.25 -6.87 19.39
N ARG A 308 -5.95 -7.66 20.43
CA ARG A 308 -6.23 -9.11 20.45
C ARG A 308 -7.71 -9.45 20.37
N ASN A 309 -8.55 -8.60 20.93
CA ASN A 309 -9.99 -8.81 21.03
C ASN A 309 -10.71 -7.74 20.21
N ILE A 310 -11.49 -8.17 19.22
CA ILE A 310 -12.23 -7.31 18.31
C ILE A 310 -13.72 -7.68 18.38
N THR A 311 -14.58 -6.67 18.41
CA THR A 311 -16.02 -6.83 18.15
C THR A 311 -16.36 -6.22 16.80
N LEU A 312 -16.86 -7.04 15.89
CA LEU A 312 -17.37 -6.61 14.59
C LEU A 312 -18.88 -6.42 14.68
N THR A 313 -19.36 -5.26 14.26
CA THR A 313 -20.79 -5.04 14.00
C THR A 313 -21.04 -5.32 12.53
N LEU A 314 -21.80 -6.37 12.24
CA LEU A 314 -22.05 -6.87 10.88
C LEU A 314 -23.49 -6.62 10.45
N LYS A 315 -23.71 -6.53 9.14
CA LYS A 315 -25.03 -6.42 8.53
C LYS A 315 -25.17 -7.37 7.35
N ARG A 316 -26.27 -8.12 7.32
CA ARG A 316 -26.58 -9.09 6.25
C ARG A 316 -27.72 -8.60 5.37
N ASN A 317 -27.44 -8.25 4.11
CA ASN A 317 -28.35 -7.97 2.97
C ASN A 317 -29.67 -7.19 3.19
N SER A 318 -29.86 -6.49 4.34
CA SER A 318 -30.97 -5.61 4.78
C SER A 318 -31.51 -5.94 6.20
N GLY A 319 -30.95 -6.94 6.88
CA GLY A 319 -31.27 -7.29 8.26
C GLY A 319 -30.78 -6.27 9.29
N LYS A 320 -31.19 -6.47 10.55
CA LYS A 320 -30.64 -5.73 11.70
C LYS A 320 -29.15 -6.03 11.85
N SER A 321 -28.38 -5.01 12.23
CA SER A 321 -26.98 -5.21 12.59
C SER A 321 -26.86 -6.11 13.82
N PHE A 322 -25.81 -6.90 13.89
CA PHE A 322 -25.50 -7.78 15.02
C PHE A 322 -24.00 -7.73 15.32
N ASP A 323 -23.64 -7.92 16.58
CA ASP A 323 -22.26 -7.87 17.05
C ASP A 323 -21.69 -9.26 17.19
N VAL A 324 -20.45 -9.44 16.76
CA VAL A 324 -19.69 -10.68 16.92
C VAL A 324 -18.35 -10.36 17.57
N TYR A 325 -18.14 -10.92 18.76
CA TYR A 325 -16.85 -10.89 19.44
C TYR A 325 -15.93 -11.96 18.88
N ILE A 326 -14.69 -11.59 18.58
CA ILE A 326 -13.67 -12.46 18.01
C ILE A 326 -12.36 -12.20 18.76
N GLU A 327 -11.77 -13.25 19.29
CA GLU A 327 -10.40 -13.24 19.80
C GLU A 327 -9.47 -13.74 18.68
N LYS A 328 -8.44 -12.95 18.38
CA LYS A 328 -7.46 -13.29 17.35
C LYS A 328 -6.69 -14.55 17.75
N GLN A 329 -6.34 -15.36 16.76
CA GLN A 329 -5.48 -16.53 16.91
C GLN A 329 -4.27 -16.38 15.99
N VAL A 330 -3.14 -16.98 16.35
CA VAL A 330 -1.99 -17.04 15.45
C VAL A 330 -2.37 -17.94 14.30
N MET A 331 -2.35 -17.39 13.09
CA MET A 331 -2.73 -18.10 11.88
C MET A 331 -1.65 -17.95 10.83
N LYS A 332 -1.54 -18.97 9.98
CA LYS A 332 -0.71 -18.91 8.79
C LYS A 332 -1.38 -18.01 7.76
N ASP A 333 -0.60 -17.14 7.17
CA ASP A 333 -0.99 -16.33 6.04
C ASP A 333 -0.66 -17.12 4.77
N GLU A 334 -1.68 -17.82 4.25
CA GLU A 334 -1.54 -18.65 3.05
C GLU A 334 -1.24 -17.81 1.80
N ASP A 335 -1.80 -16.60 1.71
CA ASP A 335 -1.54 -15.66 0.62
C ASP A 335 -0.11 -15.13 0.65
N ASN A 336 0.47 -15.04 1.85
CA ASN A 336 1.85 -14.62 2.07
C ASN A 336 2.85 -15.79 2.12
N SER A 337 2.47 -17.00 1.71
CA SER A 337 3.32 -18.21 1.76
C SER A 337 3.85 -18.65 0.39
N VAL A 338 5.09 -19.15 0.36
CA VAL A 338 5.70 -19.69 -0.88
C VAL A 338 4.98 -20.98 -1.31
N PHE A 339 4.66 -21.08 -2.60
CA PHE A 339 4.08 -22.29 -3.20
C PHE A 339 4.70 -22.61 -4.57
N SER A 340 4.52 -23.85 -5.02
CA SER A 340 5.13 -24.33 -6.27
C SER A 340 4.29 -25.32 -7.08
N PHE A 341 4.51 -25.29 -8.40
CA PHE A 341 3.85 -26.15 -9.39
C PHE A 341 4.82 -26.60 -10.49
N ILE A 342 4.39 -27.59 -11.26
CA ILE A 342 5.06 -28.06 -12.48
C ILE A 342 4.23 -27.64 -13.68
N ILE A 343 4.90 -27.06 -14.67
CA ILE A 343 4.32 -26.61 -15.93
C ILE A 343 4.81 -27.52 -17.06
N GLY A 344 3.89 -28.01 -17.88
CA GLY A 344 4.17 -28.87 -19.03
C GLY A 344 4.44 -30.33 -18.67
N LYS A 345 4.11 -31.23 -19.61
CA LYS A 345 4.19 -32.69 -19.40
C LYS A 345 5.54 -33.30 -19.81
N ASP A 346 6.04 -32.93 -20.99
CA ASP A 346 7.26 -33.53 -21.57
C ASP A 346 8.53 -32.77 -21.17
N SER A 347 8.50 -31.43 -21.25
CA SER A 347 9.54 -30.53 -20.73
C SER A 347 9.02 -29.85 -19.47
N LYS A 348 9.10 -30.58 -18.34
CA LYS A 348 8.62 -30.09 -17.04
C LYS A 348 9.40 -28.85 -16.62
N ILE A 349 8.70 -27.78 -16.31
CA ILE A 349 9.28 -26.53 -15.80
C ILE A 349 8.74 -26.30 -14.39
N GLY A 350 9.63 -26.02 -13.44
CA GLY A 350 9.22 -25.65 -12.10
C GLY A 350 8.71 -24.21 -12.07
N TYR A 351 7.65 -23.96 -11.34
CA TYR A 351 7.15 -22.62 -11.03
C TYR A 351 7.13 -22.44 -9.52
N ILE A 352 7.66 -21.32 -9.03
CA ILE A 352 7.61 -20.93 -7.62
C ILE A 352 7.06 -19.51 -7.53
N LYS A 353 6.02 -19.30 -6.71
CA LYS A 353 5.57 -17.96 -6.30
C LYS A 353 6.22 -17.58 -4.99
N ILE A 354 6.78 -16.38 -4.92
CA ILE A 354 7.25 -15.78 -3.67
C ILE A 354 6.40 -14.51 -3.43
N PRO A 355 5.39 -14.56 -2.54
CA PRO A 355 4.54 -13.40 -2.28
C PRO A 355 5.26 -12.27 -1.56
N SER A 356 6.09 -12.59 -0.56
CA SER A 356 6.96 -11.64 0.14
C SER A 356 8.24 -12.32 0.65
N PHE A 357 9.20 -11.51 1.08
CA PHE A 357 10.40 -11.97 1.78
C PHE A 357 10.15 -12.01 3.30
N TYR A 358 9.19 -12.79 3.76
CA TYR A 358 8.90 -12.93 5.18
C TYR A 358 10.06 -13.57 5.97
N ALA A 359 10.26 -13.13 7.20
CA ALA A 359 11.26 -13.67 8.13
C ALA A 359 10.62 -14.42 9.29
N ASP A 360 11.39 -15.33 9.88
CA ASP A 360 11.05 -15.99 11.14
C ASP A 360 11.40 -15.04 12.32
N LEU A 361 10.40 -14.35 12.85
CA LEU A 361 10.58 -13.35 13.91
C LEU A 361 11.07 -13.94 15.24
N ASP A 362 10.83 -15.23 15.46
CA ASP A 362 11.22 -15.93 16.70
C ASP A 362 12.63 -16.56 16.61
N GLY A 363 13.29 -16.48 15.45
CA GLY A 363 14.70 -16.88 15.22
C GLY A 363 15.01 -18.38 15.41
N ASN A 364 14.01 -19.21 15.71
CA ASN A 364 14.23 -20.57 16.23
C ASN A 364 13.80 -21.68 15.26
N SER A 365 13.20 -21.39 14.10
CA SER A 365 12.41 -22.39 13.38
C SER A 365 12.77 -22.67 11.91
N ARG A 366 13.82 -22.06 11.32
CA ARG A 366 14.19 -22.25 9.89
C ARG A 366 12.97 -22.11 8.95
N LYS A 367 12.11 -21.16 9.30
CA LYS A 367 10.82 -20.89 8.65
C LYS A 367 10.87 -19.65 7.75
N GLY A 368 12.04 -19.08 7.48
CA GLY A 368 12.16 -17.92 6.60
C GLY A 368 11.84 -18.24 5.14
N CYS A 369 11.50 -17.21 4.37
CA CYS A 369 11.19 -17.31 2.95
C CYS A 369 12.26 -18.10 2.16
N ALA A 370 13.55 -17.86 2.40
CA ALA A 370 14.62 -18.54 1.67
C ALA A 370 14.62 -20.07 1.91
N ASP A 371 14.37 -20.51 3.14
CA ASP A 371 14.29 -21.94 3.47
C ASP A 371 13.04 -22.58 2.85
N ASP A 372 11.93 -21.84 2.77
CA ASP A 372 10.68 -22.30 2.15
C ASP A 372 10.88 -22.47 0.63
N VAL A 373 11.50 -21.49 -0.05
CA VAL A 373 11.87 -21.60 -1.47
C VAL A 373 12.83 -22.77 -1.71
N ALA A 374 13.85 -22.94 -0.88
CA ALA A 374 14.78 -24.07 -1.02
C ALA A 374 14.06 -25.41 -0.95
N ARG A 375 13.07 -25.56 -0.05
CA ARG A 375 12.26 -26.78 0.02
C ARG A 375 11.43 -26.99 -1.24
N GLU A 376 10.79 -25.95 -1.76
CA GLU A 376 10.04 -26.03 -3.02
C GLU A 376 10.93 -26.39 -4.21
N VAL A 377 12.13 -25.81 -4.32
CA VAL A 377 13.11 -26.17 -5.37
C VAL A 377 13.47 -27.65 -5.29
N VAL A 378 13.79 -28.16 -4.09
CA VAL A 378 14.13 -29.59 -3.91
C VAL A 378 12.96 -30.51 -4.26
N LYS A 379 11.71 -30.10 -3.94
CA LYS A 379 10.51 -30.86 -4.35
C LYS A 379 10.41 -30.93 -5.88
N LEU A 380 10.58 -29.80 -6.56
CA LEU A 380 10.49 -29.72 -8.02
C LEU A 380 11.63 -30.48 -8.72
N GLU A 381 12.86 -30.44 -8.18
CA GLU A 381 13.99 -31.18 -8.74
C GLU A 381 13.78 -32.71 -8.73
N ARG A 382 13.06 -33.26 -7.73
CA ARG A 382 12.68 -34.69 -7.72
C ARG A 382 11.82 -35.09 -8.91
N ASP A 383 11.09 -34.13 -9.46
CA ASP A 383 10.26 -34.31 -10.66
C ASP A 383 11.04 -34.07 -11.97
N ASN A 384 12.35 -33.84 -11.91
CA ASN A 384 13.28 -33.67 -13.04
C ASN A 384 12.99 -32.45 -13.94
N ILE A 385 12.67 -31.32 -13.33
CA ILE A 385 12.43 -30.05 -14.05
C ILE A 385 13.63 -29.61 -14.92
N LYS A 386 13.32 -29.02 -16.07
CA LYS A 386 14.27 -28.54 -17.10
C LYS A 386 14.51 -27.04 -17.07
N GLY A 387 13.78 -26.32 -16.23
CA GLY A 387 13.99 -24.92 -15.91
C GLY A 387 13.14 -24.53 -14.71
N LEU A 388 13.39 -23.33 -14.19
CA LEU A 388 12.68 -22.78 -13.05
C LEU A 388 12.19 -21.37 -13.36
N VAL A 389 10.90 -21.11 -13.14
CA VAL A 389 10.31 -19.78 -13.13
C VAL A 389 10.10 -19.38 -11.68
N ILE A 390 10.63 -18.22 -11.29
CA ILE A 390 10.40 -17.63 -9.98
C ILE A 390 9.57 -16.36 -10.19
N ASP A 391 8.38 -16.31 -9.62
CA ASP A 391 7.45 -15.21 -9.75
C ASP A 391 7.53 -14.26 -8.54
N LEU A 392 7.91 -13.00 -8.82
CA LEU A 392 7.99 -11.86 -7.90
C LEU A 392 7.01 -10.74 -8.28
N ILE A 393 6.09 -10.98 -9.21
CA ILE A 393 4.99 -10.06 -9.52
C ILE A 393 4.23 -9.77 -8.23
N ASP A 394 3.99 -8.49 -7.95
CA ASP A 394 3.33 -7.97 -6.75
C ASP A 394 4.04 -8.25 -5.42
N ASN A 395 5.32 -8.64 -5.46
CA ASN A 395 6.13 -8.81 -4.24
C ASN A 395 6.84 -7.51 -3.84
N GLY A 396 6.25 -6.78 -2.88
CA GLY A 396 6.78 -5.53 -2.31
C GLY A 396 8.07 -5.66 -1.48
N GLY A 397 8.62 -6.86 -1.33
CA GLY A 397 9.86 -7.15 -0.63
C GLY A 397 9.64 -7.76 0.75
N GLY A 398 10.45 -7.36 1.73
CA GLY A 398 10.43 -7.91 3.09
C GLY A 398 11.83 -7.90 3.70
N SER A 399 12.18 -8.96 4.41
CA SER A 399 13.47 -9.17 5.04
C SER A 399 14.62 -9.20 4.02
N MET A 400 15.56 -8.28 4.18
CA MET A 400 16.79 -8.26 3.40
C MET A 400 17.69 -9.45 3.71
N GLU A 401 17.67 -9.97 4.93
CA GLU A 401 18.42 -11.18 5.31
C GLU A 401 17.96 -12.39 4.49
N GLU A 402 16.65 -12.56 4.34
CA GLU A 402 16.07 -13.64 3.54
C GLU A 402 16.41 -13.48 2.06
N ALA A 403 16.44 -12.25 1.54
CA ALA A 403 16.86 -12.00 0.15
C ALA A 403 18.35 -12.30 -0.09
N ILE A 404 19.23 -11.93 0.85
CA ILE A 404 20.66 -12.25 0.79
C ILE A 404 20.86 -13.77 0.82
N LYS A 405 20.19 -14.46 1.75
CA LYS A 405 20.23 -15.90 1.90
C LYS A 405 19.72 -16.61 0.64
N LEU A 406 18.58 -16.18 0.10
CA LEU A 406 18.01 -16.76 -1.12
C LEU A 406 18.89 -16.51 -2.34
N ALA A 407 19.46 -15.31 -2.50
CA ALA A 407 20.39 -15.00 -3.58
C ALA A 407 21.63 -15.90 -3.53
N GLY A 408 22.20 -16.09 -2.34
CA GLY A 408 23.32 -17.01 -2.11
C GLY A 408 23.03 -18.44 -2.56
N MET A 409 21.81 -18.94 -2.31
CA MET A 409 21.41 -20.29 -2.76
C MET A 409 21.43 -20.48 -4.29
N PHE A 410 21.32 -19.41 -5.08
CA PHE A 410 21.41 -19.48 -6.55
C PHE A 410 22.75 -19.02 -7.11
N VAL A 411 23.61 -18.40 -6.28
CA VAL A 411 24.92 -17.87 -6.63
C VAL A 411 25.99 -18.56 -5.78
N ASP A 412 26.62 -19.59 -6.34
CA ASP A 412 27.58 -20.53 -5.72
C ASP A 412 28.60 -19.89 -4.77
N TYR A 413 29.17 -18.77 -5.22
CA TYR A 413 30.12 -17.96 -4.47
C TYR A 413 30.34 -16.62 -5.17
N GLY A 414 30.41 -15.56 -4.38
CA GLY A 414 30.83 -14.24 -4.83
C GLY A 414 30.19 -13.11 -4.02
N PRO A 415 30.55 -11.85 -4.33
CA PRO A 415 29.84 -10.71 -3.78
C PRO A 415 28.41 -10.66 -4.33
N LEU A 416 27.44 -10.34 -3.50
CA LEU A 416 26.05 -10.15 -3.87
C LEU A 416 25.74 -8.67 -4.09
N SER A 417 26.26 -7.79 -3.25
CA SER A 417 26.02 -6.35 -3.32
C SER A 417 27.07 -5.57 -2.55
N VAL A 418 27.11 -4.25 -2.74
CA VAL A 418 27.84 -3.32 -1.88
C VAL A 418 26.83 -2.44 -1.16
N VAL A 419 26.95 -2.37 0.16
CA VAL A 419 26.20 -1.44 1.01
C VAL A 419 27.06 -0.23 1.31
N VAL A 420 26.46 0.95 1.27
CA VAL A 420 27.07 2.20 1.71
C VAL A 420 26.24 2.81 2.82
N ASP A 421 26.90 3.15 3.92
CA ASP A 421 26.32 3.78 5.10
C ASP A 421 26.44 5.32 5.08
N ASN A 422 26.01 5.96 6.16
CA ASN A 422 26.08 7.41 6.32
C ASN A 422 27.52 7.97 6.46
N LYS A 423 28.51 7.14 6.80
CA LYS A 423 29.94 7.46 6.85
C LYS A 423 30.65 7.26 5.51
N LYS A 424 29.91 6.82 4.48
CA LYS A 424 30.41 6.46 3.14
C LYS A 424 31.32 5.22 3.16
N GLU A 425 31.27 4.42 4.22
CA GLU A 425 31.97 3.14 4.28
C GLU A 425 31.28 2.16 3.34
N LYS A 426 32.09 1.37 2.62
CA LYS A 426 31.61 0.38 1.65
C LYS A 426 31.78 -1.01 2.22
N THR A 427 30.66 -1.68 2.47
CA THR A 427 30.65 -3.07 2.97
C THR A 427 30.17 -4.00 1.86
N VAL A 428 30.97 -5.03 1.57
CA VAL A 428 30.61 -6.04 0.58
C VAL A 428 29.72 -7.09 1.25
N ILE A 429 28.50 -7.22 0.75
CA ILE A 429 27.61 -8.31 1.13
C ILE A 429 27.98 -9.51 0.27
N SER A 430 28.34 -10.62 0.90
CA SER A 430 28.70 -11.87 0.23
C SER A 430 27.73 -12.97 0.61
N ASP A 431 27.66 -14.01 -0.22
CA ASP A 431 26.93 -15.22 0.10
C ASP A 431 27.47 -15.86 1.40
N PRO A 432 26.62 -16.08 2.42
CA PRO A 432 27.03 -16.77 3.65
C PRO A 432 27.22 -18.29 3.49
N PHE A 433 26.66 -18.92 2.44
CA PHE A 433 26.61 -20.39 2.30
C PHE A 433 26.92 -20.88 0.88
N ARG A 434 28.10 -21.47 0.69
CA ARG A 434 28.50 -22.05 -0.60
C ARG A 434 27.53 -23.12 -1.11
N GLY A 435 27.30 -23.10 -2.42
CA GLY A 435 26.54 -24.11 -3.14
C GLY A 435 25.47 -23.51 -4.03
N VAL A 436 24.90 -24.33 -4.90
CA VAL A 436 23.80 -23.89 -5.78
C VAL A 436 22.67 -24.90 -5.69
N ILE A 437 21.48 -24.44 -5.28
CA ILE A 437 20.30 -25.30 -5.09
C ILE A 437 19.66 -25.74 -6.41
N TYR A 438 19.88 -25.00 -7.50
CA TYR A 438 19.40 -25.36 -8.83
C TYR A 438 20.36 -24.88 -9.90
N ARG A 439 20.74 -25.72 -10.87
CA ARG A 439 21.72 -25.38 -11.92
C ARG A 439 21.12 -25.08 -13.29
N GLY A 440 19.85 -25.38 -13.51
CA GLY A 440 19.19 -25.19 -14.80
C GLY A 440 18.87 -23.71 -15.11
N PRO A 441 18.28 -23.45 -16.29
CA PRO A 441 17.81 -22.12 -16.69
C PRO A 441 16.80 -21.54 -15.71
N ILE A 442 16.90 -20.24 -15.41
CA ILE A 442 15.96 -19.52 -14.53
C ILE A 442 15.39 -18.32 -15.27
N VAL A 443 14.08 -18.11 -15.15
CA VAL A 443 13.39 -16.87 -15.53
C VAL A 443 12.76 -16.26 -14.28
N LEU A 444 12.94 -14.95 -14.10
CA LEU A 444 12.32 -14.17 -13.04
C LEU A 444 11.19 -13.32 -13.59
N LEU A 445 10.00 -13.43 -13.02
CA LEU A 445 8.87 -12.54 -13.34
C LEU A 445 8.84 -11.38 -12.35
N VAL A 446 8.75 -10.15 -12.86
CA VAL A 446 8.72 -8.93 -12.05
C VAL A 446 7.73 -7.92 -12.61
N ASN A 447 7.21 -7.02 -11.78
CA ASN A 447 6.34 -5.93 -12.22
C ASN A 447 6.59 -4.62 -11.46
N SER A 448 5.75 -3.60 -11.67
CA SER A 448 5.91 -2.30 -11.01
C SER A 448 5.80 -2.34 -9.49
N ASN A 449 5.13 -3.34 -8.94
CA ASN A 449 4.99 -3.56 -7.50
C ASN A 449 6.12 -4.40 -6.90
N THR A 450 6.97 -5.04 -7.72
CA THR A 450 8.19 -5.67 -7.24
C THR A 450 9.10 -4.61 -6.63
N ALA A 451 9.42 -4.73 -5.34
CA ALA A 451 10.16 -3.69 -4.62
C ALA A 451 11.19 -4.24 -3.64
N SER A 452 12.15 -3.40 -3.22
CA SER A 452 13.00 -3.64 -2.05
C SER A 452 13.80 -4.96 -2.14
N ALA A 453 13.64 -5.88 -1.18
CA ALA A 453 14.24 -7.21 -1.15
C ALA A 453 14.08 -7.99 -2.48
N SER A 454 12.94 -7.85 -3.16
CA SER A 454 12.68 -8.49 -4.46
C SER A 454 13.52 -7.89 -5.58
N GLU A 455 13.71 -6.57 -5.58
CA GLU A 455 14.59 -5.88 -6.52
C GLU A 455 16.05 -6.21 -6.25
N PHE A 456 16.43 -6.29 -4.98
CA PHE A 456 17.76 -6.73 -4.55
C PHE A 456 18.07 -8.12 -5.11
N PHE A 457 17.21 -9.11 -4.84
CA PHE A 457 17.35 -10.47 -5.37
C PHE A 457 17.38 -10.50 -6.91
N SER A 458 16.43 -9.81 -7.55
CA SER A 458 16.35 -9.75 -9.02
C SER A 458 17.59 -9.14 -9.67
N SER A 459 18.13 -8.07 -9.07
CA SER A 459 19.33 -7.38 -9.58
C SER A 459 20.58 -8.26 -9.51
N ILE A 460 20.71 -9.06 -8.44
CA ILE A 460 21.80 -10.03 -8.27
C ILE A 460 21.72 -11.11 -9.33
N MET A 461 20.53 -11.70 -9.48
CA MET A 461 20.30 -12.78 -10.45
C MET A 461 20.56 -12.31 -11.88
N GLN A 462 20.23 -11.06 -12.20
CA GLN A 462 20.54 -10.43 -13.48
C GLN A 462 22.05 -10.15 -13.64
N ASP A 463 22.72 -9.60 -12.62
CA ASP A 463 24.15 -9.26 -12.69
C ASP A 463 25.04 -10.48 -12.95
N TYR A 464 24.70 -11.61 -12.35
CA TYR A 464 25.39 -12.88 -12.55
C TYR A 464 25.03 -13.58 -13.88
N ASN A 465 24.12 -13.01 -14.68
CA ASN A 465 23.41 -13.71 -15.77
C ASN A 465 22.91 -15.09 -15.30
N ARG A 466 22.45 -15.18 -14.04
CA ARG A 466 21.94 -16.40 -13.44
C ARG A 466 20.49 -16.64 -13.84
N ALA A 467 19.72 -15.57 -14.02
CA ALA A 467 18.37 -15.59 -14.54
C ALA A 467 18.17 -14.52 -15.61
N LEU A 468 17.18 -14.73 -16.48
CA LEU A 468 16.64 -13.71 -17.37
C LEU A 468 15.41 -13.09 -16.69
N LEU A 469 15.33 -11.76 -16.65
CA LEU A 469 14.19 -11.03 -16.06
C LEU A 469 13.15 -10.70 -17.14
N LEU A 470 11.88 -11.01 -16.87
CA LEU A 470 10.73 -10.83 -17.75
C LEU A 470 9.62 -10.07 -17.01
N GLY A 471 9.05 -9.04 -17.64
CA GLY A 471 7.94 -8.28 -17.05
C GLY A 471 8.11 -6.77 -17.21
N SER A 472 7.70 -5.95 -16.25
CA SER A 472 7.84 -4.49 -16.31
C SER A 472 8.94 -3.97 -15.37
N SER A 473 9.29 -2.68 -15.50
CA SER A 473 10.31 -2.08 -14.63
C SER A 473 9.82 -2.04 -13.19
N THR A 474 10.66 -2.42 -12.23
CA THR A 474 10.28 -2.52 -10.81
C THR A 474 10.13 -1.14 -10.13
N LEU A 475 9.84 -1.11 -8.83
CA LEU A 475 9.50 0.11 -8.09
C LEU A 475 10.65 1.12 -7.98
N GLY A 476 11.88 0.66 -7.76
CA GLY A 476 13.08 1.48 -7.66
C GLY A 476 13.62 1.74 -6.27
N LYS A 477 13.37 0.85 -5.30
CA LYS A 477 13.86 0.99 -3.93
C LYS A 477 15.12 0.15 -3.70
N ALA A 478 16.24 0.83 -3.44
CA ALA A 478 17.52 0.23 -3.08
C ALA A 478 18.06 0.74 -1.74
N THR A 479 17.18 1.10 -0.81
CA THR A 479 17.52 1.55 0.55
C THR A 479 17.08 0.54 1.59
N MET A 480 17.85 0.44 2.69
CA MET A 480 17.53 -0.42 3.83
C MET A 480 17.15 0.43 5.03
N GLN A 481 16.07 0.01 5.70
CA GLN A 481 15.62 0.60 6.95
C GLN A 481 15.89 -0.32 8.13
N THR A 482 16.03 0.27 9.31
CA THR A 482 15.97 -0.43 10.60
C THR A 482 14.93 0.25 11.49
N ILE A 483 14.39 -0.46 12.48
CA ILE A 483 13.46 0.09 13.47
C ILE A 483 14.20 0.22 14.79
N LEU A 484 14.28 1.45 15.31
CA LEU A 484 14.94 1.78 16.57
C LEU A 484 13.91 2.35 17.55
N SER A 485 14.06 2.07 18.84
CA SER A 485 13.25 2.74 19.87
C SER A 485 13.74 4.19 20.05
N LEU A 486 12.81 5.13 20.22
CA LEU A 486 13.15 6.51 20.63
C LEU A 486 13.48 6.61 22.13
N ASP A 487 13.05 5.63 22.92
CA ASP A 487 13.24 5.57 24.36
C ASP A 487 13.33 4.09 24.78
N GLU A 488 14.52 3.63 25.14
CA GLU A 488 14.77 2.23 25.50
C GLU A 488 14.01 1.79 26.77
N GLU A 489 13.65 2.72 27.66
CA GLU A 489 12.94 2.41 28.90
C GLU A 489 11.42 2.32 28.69
N LYS A 490 10.85 3.19 27.87
CA LYS A 490 9.39 3.22 27.60
C LYS A 490 8.96 2.26 26.50
N ASN A 491 9.78 2.10 25.45
CA ASN A 491 9.53 1.19 24.32
C ASN A 491 8.13 1.32 23.68
N THR A 492 7.59 2.54 23.62
CA THR A 492 6.28 2.89 23.04
C THR A 492 6.36 3.57 21.68
N ASP A 493 7.50 4.21 21.41
CA ASP A 493 7.73 5.09 20.27
C ASP A 493 8.95 4.62 19.48
N PHE A 494 8.78 4.42 18.19
CA PHE A 494 9.80 3.84 17.32
C PHE A 494 10.03 4.70 16.09
N LEU A 495 11.26 4.64 15.58
CA LEU A 495 11.64 5.23 14.32
C LEU A 495 12.10 4.14 13.36
N LYS A 496 11.39 3.97 12.25
CA LYS A 496 11.89 3.26 11.08
C LYS A 496 12.75 4.24 10.29
N ILE A 497 14.04 3.98 10.19
CA ILE A 497 15.04 4.91 9.65
C ILE A 497 15.86 4.28 8.54
N THR A 498 16.04 5.00 7.43
CA THR A 498 16.92 4.58 6.32
C THR A 498 18.39 4.75 6.72
N ILE A 499 19.12 3.65 6.89
CA ILE A 499 20.52 3.66 7.35
C ILE A 499 21.53 3.38 6.24
N ASN A 500 21.10 2.72 5.16
CA ASN A 500 21.98 2.14 4.17
C ASN A 500 21.40 2.22 2.76
N LYS A 501 22.26 2.29 1.74
CA LYS A 501 21.91 2.15 0.33
C LYS A 501 22.68 1.03 -0.33
N PHE A 502 21.98 0.25 -1.15
CA PHE A 502 22.53 -0.86 -1.92
C PHE A 502 23.00 -0.43 -3.30
N TYR A 503 24.13 -1.01 -3.69
CA TYR A 503 24.71 -0.94 -5.01
C TYR A 503 24.91 -2.36 -5.53
N ARG A 504 24.66 -2.53 -6.82
CA ARG A 504 24.93 -3.75 -7.57
C ARG A 504 26.43 -4.02 -7.58
N ILE A 505 26.82 -5.27 -7.81
CA ILE A 505 28.24 -5.65 -7.98
C ILE A 505 28.91 -4.95 -9.17
N THR A 506 28.10 -4.47 -10.11
CA THR A 506 28.51 -3.63 -11.24
C THR A 506 28.80 -2.18 -10.87
N GLY A 507 28.58 -1.78 -9.61
CA GLY A 507 28.73 -0.41 -9.10
C GLY A 507 27.49 0.48 -9.32
N LYS A 508 26.53 0.04 -10.13
CA LYS A 508 25.28 0.79 -10.39
C LYS A 508 24.28 0.63 -9.24
N SER A 509 23.31 1.53 -9.13
CA SER A 509 22.13 1.36 -8.27
C SER A 509 20.84 1.35 -9.09
N HIS A 510 19.83 0.64 -8.59
CA HIS A 510 18.45 0.68 -9.11
C HIS A 510 17.58 1.66 -8.33
N GLN A 511 18.13 2.33 -7.30
CA GLN A 511 17.43 3.37 -6.56
C GLN A 511 16.83 4.40 -7.53
N TYR A 512 15.62 4.86 -7.25
CA TYR A 512 14.87 5.85 -8.04
C TYR A 512 14.34 5.34 -9.39
N MET A 513 15.00 4.37 -10.03
CA MET A 513 14.73 3.97 -11.41
C MET A 513 14.08 2.59 -11.57
N GLY A 514 14.30 1.68 -10.63
CA GLY A 514 13.91 0.27 -10.77
C GLY A 514 14.98 -0.58 -11.45
N VAL A 515 14.86 -1.89 -11.27
CA VAL A 515 15.51 -2.92 -12.06
C VAL A 515 14.74 -3.05 -13.37
N LYS A 516 15.43 -2.81 -14.48
CA LYS A 516 14.89 -3.00 -15.83
C LYS A 516 14.99 -4.48 -16.23
N PRO A 517 13.88 -5.14 -16.59
CA PRO A 517 13.90 -6.51 -17.11
C PRO A 517 14.69 -6.64 -18.41
N ASP A 518 15.14 -7.86 -18.71
CA ASP A 518 15.77 -8.18 -20.00
C ASP A 518 14.74 -8.19 -21.13
N VAL A 519 13.51 -8.63 -20.84
CA VAL A 519 12.34 -8.56 -21.73
C VAL A 519 11.25 -7.75 -21.05
N VAL A 520 10.89 -6.60 -21.66
CA VAL A 520 9.89 -5.69 -21.10
C VAL A 520 8.50 -6.01 -21.66
N LEU A 521 7.55 -6.26 -20.76
CA LEU A 521 6.14 -6.52 -21.04
C LEU A 521 5.26 -5.39 -20.49
N PRO A 522 4.17 -5.04 -21.19
CA PRO A 522 3.20 -4.08 -20.67
C PRO A 522 2.35 -4.73 -19.57
N GLU A 523 2.07 -3.97 -18.51
CA GLU A 523 1.13 -4.32 -17.46
C GLU A 523 0.00 -3.30 -17.39
N PHE A 524 -1.16 -3.67 -16.84
CA PHE A 524 -2.19 -2.68 -16.57
C PHE A 524 -1.69 -1.59 -15.62
N TYR A 525 -2.16 -0.35 -15.80
CA TYR A 525 -1.87 0.75 -14.88
C TYR A 525 -0.38 1.15 -14.79
N GLU A 526 0.45 0.79 -15.78
CA GLU A 526 1.90 1.09 -15.83
C GLU A 526 2.25 2.55 -15.50
N ASP A 527 1.52 3.53 -16.07
CA ASP A 527 1.73 4.97 -15.85
C ASP A 527 1.02 5.53 -14.59
N ILE A 528 0.38 4.66 -13.80
CA ILE A 528 -0.34 5.00 -12.57
C ILE A 528 0.37 4.43 -11.35
N TYR A 529 1.00 3.26 -11.47
CA TYR A 529 1.76 2.68 -10.37
C TYR A 529 2.82 3.66 -9.87
N GLN A 530 2.77 3.90 -8.56
CA GLN A 530 3.71 4.80 -7.90
C GLN A 530 5.12 4.18 -7.95
N LYS A 531 6.06 4.95 -8.48
CA LYS A 531 7.50 4.63 -8.48
C LYS A 531 8.19 5.33 -7.33
N GLU A 532 9.37 4.83 -6.98
CA GLU A 532 10.27 5.54 -6.04
C GLU A 532 10.52 6.99 -6.50
N SER A 533 10.67 7.19 -7.82
CA SER A 533 10.90 8.53 -8.39
C SER A 533 9.75 9.53 -8.24
N ASP A 534 8.53 9.07 -7.94
CA ASP A 534 7.37 9.94 -7.75
C ASP A 534 7.38 10.63 -6.39
N PHE A 535 8.12 10.09 -5.42
CA PHE A 535 8.27 10.72 -4.10
C PHE A 535 9.23 11.91 -4.20
N PRO A 536 8.80 13.14 -3.84
CA PRO A 536 9.66 14.33 -3.93
C PRO A 536 10.95 14.23 -3.10
N THR A 537 10.92 13.44 -2.03
CA THR A 537 12.02 13.28 -1.08
C THR A 537 12.87 12.04 -1.36
N ALA A 538 12.55 11.24 -2.39
CA ALA A 538 13.29 10.04 -2.73
C ALA A 538 14.78 10.30 -2.93
N ILE A 539 15.59 9.35 -2.44
CA ILE A 539 17.02 9.38 -2.65
C ILE A 539 17.28 9.17 -4.16
N LYS A 540 17.99 10.12 -4.78
CA LYS A 540 18.35 10.09 -6.20
C LYS A 540 19.27 8.90 -6.52
N ASN A 541 19.23 8.46 -7.78
CA ASN A 541 20.15 7.46 -8.28
C ASN A 541 21.59 8.01 -8.37
N ASP A 542 22.57 7.15 -8.10
CA ASP A 542 24.00 7.39 -8.27
C ASP A 542 24.73 6.05 -8.47
N SER A 543 26.06 6.04 -8.51
CA SER A 543 26.86 4.83 -8.70
C SER A 543 28.19 4.95 -7.98
N ILE A 544 28.80 3.80 -7.72
CA ILE A 544 30.17 3.68 -7.20
C ILE A 544 31.06 3.08 -8.29
N GLU A 545 32.36 3.41 -8.23
CA GLU A 545 33.35 2.76 -9.09
C GLU A 545 33.35 1.25 -8.86
N PRO A 546 33.25 0.43 -9.93
CA PRO A 546 33.25 -1.02 -9.80
C PRO A 546 34.64 -1.53 -9.38
N PHE A 547 34.71 -2.17 -8.21
CA PHE A 547 35.96 -2.74 -7.67
C PHE A 547 35.87 -4.24 -7.40
N LEU A 548 34.69 -4.84 -7.58
CA LEU A 548 34.43 -6.25 -7.33
C LEU A 548 34.68 -7.09 -8.58
N LYS A 549 35.28 -8.26 -8.39
CA LYS A 549 35.41 -9.28 -9.43
C LYS A 549 34.38 -10.37 -9.21
N TYR A 550 33.72 -10.77 -10.29
CA TYR A 550 32.76 -11.87 -10.28
C TYR A 550 32.74 -12.56 -11.64
N LYS A 551 32.16 -13.77 -11.69
CA LYS A 551 32.02 -14.57 -12.91
C LYS A 551 30.55 -14.82 -13.18
N THR A 552 30.11 -14.53 -14.39
CA THR A 552 28.73 -14.81 -14.83
C THR A 552 28.54 -16.28 -15.15
N TYR A 553 27.32 -16.80 -14.94
CA TYR A 553 26.95 -18.19 -15.25
C TYR A 553 26.81 -18.44 -16.75
N VAL A 554 26.23 -17.46 -17.44
CA VAL A 554 26.00 -17.51 -18.89
C VAL A 554 26.61 -16.27 -19.54
N LYS A 555 27.06 -16.41 -20.79
CA LYS A 555 27.54 -15.26 -21.56
C LYS A 555 26.38 -14.31 -21.86
N ARG A 556 26.58 -13.01 -21.68
CA ARG A 556 25.53 -11.99 -21.86
C ARG A 556 24.91 -12.00 -23.26
N ASN A 557 25.69 -12.32 -24.29
CA ASN A 557 25.20 -12.41 -25.68
C ASN A 557 24.11 -13.48 -25.89
N LEU A 558 24.09 -14.56 -25.10
CA LEU A 558 23.02 -15.56 -25.16
C LEU A 558 21.73 -14.99 -24.56
N ILE A 559 21.83 -14.31 -23.42
CA ILE A 559 20.69 -13.62 -22.79
C ILE A 559 20.09 -12.60 -23.75
N ASP A 560 20.92 -11.74 -24.34
CA ASP A 560 20.46 -10.70 -25.27
C ASP A 560 19.80 -11.29 -26.52
N LYS A 561 20.31 -12.43 -27.02
CA LYS A 561 19.69 -13.15 -28.15
C LYS A 561 18.30 -13.69 -27.79
N ILE A 562 18.18 -14.36 -26.65
CA ILE A 562 16.90 -14.93 -26.20
C ILE A 562 15.89 -13.81 -25.90
N ALA A 563 16.33 -12.72 -25.26
CA ALA A 563 15.49 -11.56 -24.99
C ALA A 563 14.98 -10.90 -26.28
N LYS A 564 15.83 -10.84 -27.32
CA LYS A 564 15.42 -10.38 -28.64
C LYS A 564 14.39 -11.31 -29.29
N ASN A 565 14.64 -12.62 -29.29
CA ASN A 565 13.70 -13.60 -29.84
C ASN A 565 12.33 -13.54 -29.14
N SER A 566 12.33 -13.35 -27.82
CA SER A 566 11.13 -13.13 -27.02
C SER A 566 10.40 -11.85 -27.44
N SER A 567 11.12 -10.73 -27.55
CA SER A 567 10.56 -9.46 -28.01
C SER A 567 9.94 -9.57 -29.41
N ASP A 568 10.60 -10.30 -30.32
CA ASP A 568 10.10 -10.53 -31.69
C ASP A 568 8.83 -11.41 -31.70
N ARG A 569 8.75 -12.44 -30.84
CA ARG A 569 7.52 -13.24 -30.68
C ARG A 569 6.34 -12.42 -30.17
N LEU A 570 6.62 -11.50 -29.25
CA LEU A 570 5.58 -10.76 -28.53
C LEU A 570 5.15 -9.48 -29.25
N ALA A 571 5.85 -9.07 -30.31
CA ALA A 571 5.54 -7.86 -31.07
C ALA A 571 4.09 -7.83 -31.56
N ASP A 572 3.57 -8.97 -32.05
CA ASP A 572 2.20 -9.11 -32.56
C ASP A 572 1.28 -9.89 -31.61
N ASN A 573 1.67 -10.11 -30.34
CA ASN A 573 0.86 -10.85 -29.37
C ASN A 573 -0.42 -10.08 -29.01
N TYR A 574 -1.57 -10.74 -29.15
CA TYR A 574 -2.89 -10.15 -28.90
C TYR A 574 -3.06 -9.61 -27.48
N PHE A 575 -2.66 -10.39 -26.47
CA PHE A 575 -2.82 -10.02 -25.06
C PHE A 575 -2.04 -8.75 -24.73
N PHE A 576 -0.73 -8.75 -24.93
CA PHE A 576 0.13 -7.61 -24.59
C PHE A 576 -0.20 -6.36 -25.41
N ASN A 577 -0.60 -6.51 -26.68
CA ASN A 577 -1.01 -5.37 -27.50
C ASN A 577 -2.35 -4.75 -27.06
N ASN A 578 -3.27 -5.55 -26.50
CA ASN A 578 -4.50 -4.99 -25.93
C ASN A 578 -4.28 -4.33 -24.58
N ILE A 579 -3.37 -4.84 -23.72
CA ILE A 579 -2.97 -4.12 -22.50
C ILE A 579 -2.48 -2.71 -22.86
N LYS A 580 -1.59 -2.58 -23.85
CA LYS A 580 -1.12 -1.26 -24.31
C LYS A 580 -2.27 -0.35 -24.74
N LYS A 581 -3.27 -0.87 -25.46
CA LYS A 581 -4.45 -0.10 -25.88
C LYS A 581 -5.32 0.32 -24.70
N ILE A 582 -5.51 -0.56 -23.72
CA ILE A 582 -6.28 -0.27 -22.52
C ILE A 582 -5.55 0.77 -21.65
N ASN A 583 -4.23 0.67 -21.51
CA ASN A 583 -3.41 1.68 -20.83
C ASN A 583 -3.55 3.06 -21.46
N LEU A 584 -3.63 3.18 -22.79
CA LEU A 584 -3.91 4.46 -23.45
C LEU A 584 -5.30 5.05 -23.08
N LYS A 585 -6.29 4.21 -22.76
CA LYS A 585 -7.61 4.67 -22.27
C LYS A 585 -7.53 5.09 -20.80
N ILE A 586 -6.83 4.30 -19.99
CA ILE A 586 -6.55 4.58 -18.57
C ILE A 586 -5.81 5.92 -18.42
N ASP A 587 -4.72 6.11 -19.17
CA ASP A 587 -3.92 7.33 -19.16
C ASP A 587 -4.76 8.56 -19.54
N LYS A 588 -5.60 8.44 -20.58
CA LYS A 588 -6.56 9.49 -20.94
C LYS A 588 -7.52 9.84 -19.81
N LEU A 589 -7.93 8.89 -18.98
CA LEU A 589 -8.84 9.16 -17.85
C LEU A 589 -8.14 9.77 -16.64
N VAL A 590 -6.87 9.42 -16.40
CA VAL A 590 -6.18 9.72 -15.13
C VAL A 590 -5.20 10.89 -15.29
N ASN A 591 -4.43 10.93 -16.38
CA ASN A 591 -3.33 11.88 -16.55
C ASN A 591 -3.70 13.09 -17.42
N THR A 592 -4.82 13.06 -18.14
CA THR A 592 -5.26 14.24 -18.90
C THR A 592 -6.15 15.17 -18.07
N PRO A 593 -5.98 16.50 -18.15
CA PRO A 593 -6.88 17.45 -17.49
C PRO A 593 -8.32 17.23 -17.92
N LYS A 594 -9.20 16.91 -16.96
CA LYS A 594 -10.62 16.67 -17.26
C LYS A 594 -11.31 17.97 -17.66
N ALA A 595 -12.15 17.86 -18.69
CA ALA A 595 -13.10 18.90 -19.04
C ALA A 595 -14.06 19.13 -17.87
N GLU A 596 -14.62 20.33 -17.80
CA GLU A 596 -15.70 20.61 -16.86
C GLU A 596 -16.91 19.73 -17.17
N ILE A 597 -17.49 19.15 -16.14
CA ILE A 597 -18.61 18.22 -16.23
C ILE A 597 -19.86 18.96 -15.77
N PRO A 598 -20.89 19.12 -16.64
CA PRO A 598 -22.17 19.65 -16.22
C PRO A 598 -22.73 18.82 -15.06
N MET A 599 -23.19 19.47 -14.01
CA MET A 599 -23.77 18.81 -12.85
C MET A 599 -25.24 18.44 -13.10
N THR A 600 -25.47 17.69 -14.17
CA THR A 600 -26.78 17.14 -14.54
C THR A 600 -26.74 15.62 -14.46
N LEU A 601 -27.91 15.01 -14.21
CA LEU A 601 -28.02 13.55 -14.16
C LEU A 601 -27.48 12.89 -15.43
N ASP A 602 -27.84 13.39 -16.62
CA ASP A 602 -27.37 12.84 -17.89
C ASP A 602 -25.84 12.87 -18.04
N ALA A 603 -25.19 13.95 -17.61
CA ALA A 603 -23.75 14.10 -17.74
C ALA A 603 -22.98 13.22 -16.75
N VAL A 604 -23.43 13.19 -15.48
CA VAL A 604 -22.83 12.33 -14.44
C VAL A 604 -23.04 10.85 -14.78
N PHE A 605 -24.25 10.47 -15.20
CA PHE A 605 -24.55 9.10 -15.63
C PHE A 605 -23.68 8.67 -16.81
N LYS A 606 -23.50 9.54 -17.81
CA LYS A 606 -22.62 9.26 -18.96
C LYS A 606 -21.16 9.07 -18.52
N GLN A 607 -20.68 9.90 -17.61
CA GLN A 607 -19.33 9.78 -17.07
C GLN A 607 -19.14 8.44 -16.35
N LYS A 608 -20.08 8.08 -15.45
CA LYS A 608 -20.07 6.82 -14.71
C LYS A 608 -20.08 5.63 -15.66
N LYS A 609 -20.99 5.61 -16.65
CA LYS A 609 -21.05 4.55 -17.66
C LYS A 609 -19.74 4.39 -18.45
N ASN A 610 -19.03 5.48 -18.74
CA ASN A 610 -17.73 5.39 -19.41
C ASN A 610 -16.65 4.77 -18.50
N LEU A 611 -16.68 5.08 -17.20
CA LEU A 611 -15.79 4.47 -16.21
C LEU A 611 -16.10 2.98 -16.03
N ASP A 612 -17.38 2.64 -15.87
CA ASP A 612 -17.83 1.25 -15.69
C ASP A 612 -17.54 0.39 -16.91
N ALA A 613 -17.67 0.95 -18.12
CA ALA A 613 -17.32 0.25 -19.35
C ALA A 613 -15.83 -0.09 -19.42
N LEU A 614 -14.96 0.85 -19.03
CA LEU A 614 -13.52 0.58 -18.98
C LEU A 614 -13.17 -0.39 -17.85
N TRP A 615 -13.78 -0.25 -16.68
CA TRP A 615 -13.59 -1.16 -15.55
C TRP A 615 -13.99 -2.59 -15.91
N THR A 616 -15.13 -2.74 -16.61
CA THR A 616 -15.58 -4.03 -17.15
C THR A 616 -14.60 -4.55 -18.19
N GLU A 617 -14.14 -3.71 -19.13
CA GLU A 617 -13.13 -4.09 -20.12
C GLU A 617 -11.85 -4.62 -19.46
N ILE A 618 -11.38 -4.00 -18.37
CA ILE A 618 -10.20 -4.45 -17.62
C ILE A 618 -10.47 -5.76 -16.89
N ASN A 619 -11.55 -5.85 -16.10
CA ASN A 619 -11.81 -7.02 -15.25
C ASN A 619 -12.26 -8.26 -16.01
N THR A 620 -12.76 -8.10 -17.23
CA THR A 620 -13.13 -9.21 -18.12
C THR A 620 -12.01 -9.54 -19.12
N PHE A 621 -10.91 -8.79 -19.12
CA PHE A 621 -9.79 -9.05 -19.99
C PHE A 621 -9.01 -10.29 -19.53
N ASN A 622 -8.96 -11.31 -20.38
CA ASN A 622 -8.20 -12.52 -20.12
C ASN A 622 -7.57 -13.07 -21.42
N ASP A 623 -6.52 -13.89 -21.30
CA ASP A 623 -5.96 -14.66 -22.42
C ASP A 623 -6.40 -16.12 -22.33
N GLU A 624 -7.50 -16.47 -23.02
CA GLU A 624 -7.96 -17.87 -23.08
C GLU A 624 -7.24 -18.70 -24.16
N ASN A 625 -6.34 -18.10 -24.94
CA ASN A 625 -5.92 -18.72 -26.20
C ASN A 625 -4.76 -19.72 -26.06
N ASN A 626 -4.11 -19.84 -24.91
CA ASN A 626 -2.96 -20.73 -24.70
C ASN A 626 -2.91 -21.32 -23.28
N PRO A 627 -3.80 -22.28 -22.94
CA PRO A 627 -3.78 -22.89 -21.62
C PRO A 627 -2.50 -23.69 -21.41
N LEU A 628 -1.81 -23.42 -20.31
CA LEU A 628 -0.69 -24.19 -19.80
C LEU A 628 -1.17 -25.42 -19.05
N ASP A 629 -0.46 -26.52 -19.22
CA ASP A 629 -0.63 -27.70 -18.38
C ASP A 629 0.04 -27.46 -17.02
N VAL A 630 -0.75 -27.32 -15.96
CA VAL A 630 -0.28 -27.08 -14.59
C VAL A 630 -0.54 -28.33 -13.74
N TYR A 631 0.48 -28.78 -13.01
CA TYR A 631 0.43 -29.96 -12.15
C TYR A 631 1.06 -29.70 -10.79
N ASN A 632 0.56 -30.37 -9.76
CA ASN A 632 1.26 -30.47 -8.48
C ASN A 632 2.51 -31.33 -8.61
N SER A 633 3.58 -30.97 -7.90
CA SER A 633 4.74 -31.85 -7.72
C SER A 633 4.34 -33.16 -7.03
N SER A 634 5.14 -34.21 -7.27
CA SER A 634 4.93 -35.52 -6.65
C SER A 634 4.82 -35.44 -5.12
N VAL A 635 5.62 -34.58 -4.50
CA VAL A 635 5.58 -34.33 -3.05
C VAL A 635 4.33 -33.56 -2.63
N ASN A 636 3.95 -32.49 -3.35
CA ASN A 636 2.77 -31.70 -3.01
C ASN A 636 1.48 -32.52 -3.18
N GLN A 637 1.41 -33.43 -4.15
CA GLN A 637 0.28 -34.38 -4.27
C GLN A 637 0.11 -35.26 -3.02
N LEU A 638 1.22 -35.70 -2.42
CA LEU A 638 1.17 -36.47 -1.16
C LEU A 638 0.70 -35.59 0.01
N LEU A 639 1.20 -34.35 0.10
CA LEU A 639 0.82 -33.42 1.17
C LEU A 639 -0.66 -33.04 1.13
N LEU A 640 -1.22 -32.77 -0.06
CA LEU A 640 -2.65 -32.50 -0.24
C LEU A 640 -3.55 -33.70 0.12
N GLY A 641 -2.99 -34.91 0.12
CA GLY A 641 -3.65 -36.09 0.66
C GLY A 641 -3.77 -36.06 2.19
N ALA A 642 -2.79 -35.47 2.88
CA ALA A 642 -2.73 -35.34 4.33
C ALA A 642 -3.47 -34.10 4.86
N TYR A 643 -3.57 -33.03 4.07
CA TYR A 643 -4.21 -31.75 4.41
C TYR A 643 -5.31 -31.40 3.40
N PRO A 644 -6.54 -31.96 3.54
CA PRO A 644 -7.59 -31.79 2.54
C PRO A 644 -8.15 -30.36 2.43
N THR A 645 -7.98 -29.55 3.47
CA THR A 645 -8.41 -28.14 3.51
C THR A 645 -7.68 -27.28 2.49
N ASP A 646 -6.46 -27.65 2.13
CA ASP A 646 -5.57 -26.85 1.28
C ASP A 646 -5.86 -27.06 -0.21
N LYS A 647 -6.74 -28.02 -0.54
CA LYS A 647 -7.07 -28.38 -1.92
C LYS A 647 -7.76 -27.26 -2.69
N THR A 648 -8.62 -26.49 -2.03
CA THR A 648 -9.35 -25.41 -2.69
C THR A 648 -8.38 -24.31 -3.14
N ILE A 649 -7.58 -23.80 -2.21
CA ILE A 649 -6.55 -22.77 -2.49
C ILE A 649 -5.57 -23.27 -3.56
N ASN A 650 -5.11 -24.52 -3.44
CA ASN A 650 -4.20 -25.11 -4.42
C ASN A 650 -4.83 -25.18 -5.82
N GLN A 651 -6.11 -25.54 -5.92
CA GLN A 651 -6.82 -25.62 -7.21
C GLN A 651 -6.99 -24.22 -7.82
N ASP A 652 -7.37 -23.22 -7.03
CA ASP A 652 -7.52 -21.83 -7.49
C ASP A 652 -6.18 -21.26 -7.99
N GLN A 653 -5.09 -21.53 -7.26
CA GLN A 653 -3.73 -21.17 -7.70
C GLN A 653 -3.36 -21.85 -9.03
N MET A 654 -3.67 -23.13 -9.20
CA MET A 654 -3.42 -23.84 -10.45
C MET A 654 -4.22 -23.25 -11.62
N ASP A 655 -5.49 -22.93 -11.40
CA ASP A 655 -6.37 -22.41 -12.45
C ASP A 655 -5.92 -21.02 -12.92
N ASN A 656 -5.47 -20.16 -12.00
CA ASN A 656 -4.88 -18.86 -12.33
C ASN A 656 -3.61 -18.97 -13.18
N LEU A 657 -2.82 -20.03 -13.02
CA LEU A 657 -1.58 -20.23 -13.79
C LEU A 657 -1.83 -20.77 -15.20
N LYS A 658 -2.94 -21.47 -15.43
CA LYS A 658 -3.24 -22.06 -16.75
C LYS A 658 -3.34 -21.00 -17.83
N THR A 659 -3.90 -19.84 -17.54
CA THR A 659 -4.09 -18.76 -18.52
C THR A 659 -3.09 -17.62 -18.34
N ASN A 660 -1.96 -17.84 -17.66
CA ASN A 660 -1.00 -16.79 -17.38
C ASN A 660 -0.05 -16.55 -18.59
N PRO A 661 -0.15 -15.39 -19.28
CA PRO A 661 0.63 -15.12 -20.49
C PRO A 661 2.11 -14.79 -20.19
N TYR A 662 2.43 -14.29 -19.00
CA TYR A 662 3.81 -14.07 -18.56
C TYR A 662 4.52 -15.40 -18.35
N LEU A 663 3.83 -16.35 -17.69
CA LEU A 663 4.34 -17.70 -17.48
C LEU A 663 4.52 -18.44 -18.80
N ASN A 664 3.57 -18.30 -19.73
CA ASN A 664 3.66 -18.93 -21.06
C ASN A 664 4.92 -18.47 -21.81
N GLU A 665 5.23 -17.17 -21.77
CA GLU A 665 6.46 -16.67 -22.39
C GLU A 665 7.72 -17.09 -21.63
N ALA A 666 7.69 -17.16 -20.29
CA ALA A 666 8.80 -17.69 -19.51
C ALA A 666 9.12 -19.15 -19.88
N VAL A 667 8.10 -19.96 -20.15
CA VAL A 667 8.25 -21.34 -20.65
C VAL A 667 8.97 -21.37 -22.00
N ASN A 668 8.58 -20.50 -22.94
CA ASN A 668 9.25 -20.38 -24.25
C ASN A 668 10.74 -20.02 -24.08
N ILE A 669 11.04 -19.05 -23.22
CA ILE A 669 12.40 -18.61 -22.92
C ILE A 669 13.25 -19.76 -22.34
N ILE A 670 12.70 -20.52 -21.40
CA ILE A 670 13.39 -21.69 -20.81
C ILE A 670 13.69 -22.75 -21.88
N ASN A 671 12.72 -23.03 -22.77
CA ASN A 671 12.91 -23.98 -23.86
C ASN A 671 14.03 -23.53 -24.83
N GLU A 672 14.16 -22.23 -25.09
CA GLU A 672 15.28 -21.69 -25.87
C GLU A 672 16.63 -21.85 -25.20
N PHE A 673 16.73 -21.61 -23.89
CA PHE A 673 17.96 -21.88 -23.13
C PHE A 673 18.41 -23.34 -23.28
N ASN A 674 17.46 -24.27 -23.20
CA ASN A 674 17.71 -25.70 -23.35
C ASN A 674 18.05 -26.08 -24.80
N GLY A 675 17.47 -25.41 -25.80
CA GLY A 675 17.75 -25.64 -27.21
C GLY A 675 19.09 -25.09 -27.69
N GLY A 676 19.55 -23.97 -27.12
CA GLY A 676 20.83 -23.33 -27.45
C GLY A 676 22.07 -23.96 -26.80
N SER A 677 21.89 -24.98 -25.97
CA SER A 677 22.96 -25.70 -25.25
C SER A 677 23.43 -26.99 -25.97
N LYS A 678 23.02 -27.19 -27.23
CA LYS A 678 23.45 -28.32 -28.08
C LYS A 678 24.63 -27.97 -28.97
#